data_AF-Q97MJ1-F1
#
_entry.id   AF-Q97MJ1-F1
#
_cell.length_a   1.000
_cell.length_b   1.000
_cell.length_c   1.000
_cell.angle_alpha   90.00
_cell.angle_beta   90.00
_cell.angle_gamma   90.00
#
_symmetry.space_group_name_H-M   'P 1'
#
loop_
_entity.id
_entity.type
_entity.pdbx_description
1 polymer ?
#
loop_
_entity_poly.entity_id
_entity_poly.type
_entity_poly.pdbx_seq_one_letter_code
_entity_poly.pdbx_strand_id
1 'polypeptide(L)'
;MISLKSRKKLIAIAVGVTVIMSSATALGISTFANSNNNAAISLAGSSGSGDFSDIVLSPGSDPSELNFNWYSNNSNATPTVEVALKSDANDSDFPANKCSTFTGKTSQGNLNFTSNKVSVSGLKPSSQYVYRLGDGSNWSSTYTFTTHDTSQYSFLFAGDPQIGASGDIASDGAGWKSSLDKMTGTFSDTSFLISLGDQVNNGKELNGQSNETEYSQYFAPDEFKSLPVASIAGNHETYGVGHNTHFNAPNLSNTYGAFSSAPTTGTDYYFTYGNTLYLMLNSNDMNEAEHEAFIKDAISKNPNVTWKVAVLHHSVYSSADHETDTDIIQRRSDLPPIFDEFGIDVVLDGHDHCYTRSYQMKGGQALKDQTVDKDGRIINPKGTLYITANSASGSKYYEMKEPNQNNYYEAKKEQLHEPTVSRVSVTSNSFKIDTYRTDTMTQTDSYTLVKSSAPAPDTQSVINSINNLPDPTSISLNDDANVQNALNAYNSLTPDQKQLVSNADKLTQDINKIQALKASAANSQAANDVISKINTIPNNVTLNDEGAITTARAAYNALTDPQKALVTNYSKLTDAETALAKLKAPADTNTNNTNSSTPNSSNSTSSNQTLSSLPKTGEFFDATMLLSIALICLASGAILIFVNKKKSSPTK
;
A
#
# COMPACT_ATOMS: atom_id res chain seq x y z
N MET A 1 62.38 18.15 -46.93
CA MET A 1 62.35 16.82 -47.58
C MET A 1 61.53 15.86 -46.73
N ILE A 2 60.87 14.90 -47.38
CA ILE A 2 60.00 13.83 -46.82
C ILE A 2 60.86 12.94 -45.89
N SER A 3 60.53 12.57 -44.64
CA SER A 3 59.30 12.13 -43.94
C SER A 3 59.22 10.61 -43.71
N LEU A 4 59.00 10.30 -42.43
CA LEU A 4 58.93 9.06 -41.65
C LEU A 4 58.26 7.80 -42.25
N LYS A 5 58.70 6.66 -41.67
CA LYS A 5 57.96 5.44 -41.23
C LYS A 5 56.94 4.80 -42.20
N SER A 6 57.05 3.47 -42.37
CA SER A 6 55.93 2.67 -42.86
C SER A 6 55.82 1.28 -42.19
N ARG A 7 54.56 0.80 -42.18
CA ARG A 7 54.07 -0.59 -42.02
C ARG A 7 53.45 -1.01 -40.67
N LYS A 8 52.17 -0.65 -40.51
CA LYS A 8 51.09 -1.54 -40.03
C LYS A 8 49.85 -1.33 -40.91
N LYS A 9 49.28 -2.41 -41.45
CA LYS A 9 47.96 -2.53 -42.10
C LYS A 9 47.60 -4.03 -42.05
N LEU A 10 46.52 -4.40 -41.34
CA LEU A 10 45.15 -4.66 -41.85
C LEU A 10 44.99 -6.04 -42.50
N ILE A 11 44.01 -6.83 -42.02
CA ILE A 11 42.87 -7.38 -42.77
C ILE A 11 41.99 -8.24 -41.82
N ALA A 12 40.68 -8.22 -42.04
CA ALA A 12 39.67 -9.00 -41.30
C ALA A 12 39.36 -10.33 -42.01
N ILE A 13 38.81 -11.32 -41.29
CA ILE A 13 38.22 -12.53 -41.87
C ILE A 13 36.91 -12.85 -41.14
N ALA A 14 35.89 -13.22 -41.91
CA ALA A 14 34.57 -13.64 -41.42
C ALA A 14 34.58 -15.11 -40.94
N VAL A 15 33.74 -15.45 -39.98
CA VAL A 15 33.49 -16.84 -39.57
C VAL A 15 32.17 -17.30 -40.19
N GLY A 16 32.26 -18.33 -41.02
CA GLY A 16 31.09 -18.98 -41.65
C GLY A 16 30.53 -20.11 -40.80
N VAL A 17 29.22 -20.32 -40.92
CA VAL A 17 28.49 -21.45 -40.34
C VAL A 17 29.11 -22.77 -40.80
N THR A 18 29.38 -23.68 -39.86
CA THR A 18 29.76 -25.07 -40.18
C THR A 18 28.77 -26.03 -39.54
N VAL A 19 27.93 -26.65 -40.38
CA VAL A 19 27.08 -27.79 -40.00
C VAL A 19 27.97 -29.02 -39.91
N ILE A 20 27.93 -29.75 -38.78
CA ILE A 20 28.51 -31.09 -38.67
C ILE A 20 27.38 -32.08 -38.45
N MET A 21 27.01 -32.78 -39.52
CA MET A 21 26.45 -34.13 -39.38
C MET A 21 27.61 -35.06 -39.03
N SER A 22 27.46 -35.84 -37.96
CA SER A 22 28.28 -37.04 -37.72
C SER A 22 27.36 -38.22 -37.46
N SER A 23 27.69 -39.34 -38.08
CA SER A 23 26.84 -40.52 -38.22
C SER A 23 27.03 -41.52 -37.08
N ALA A 24 26.04 -42.40 -36.93
CA ALA A 24 25.94 -43.36 -35.84
C ALA A 24 27.14 -44.32 -35.73
N THR A 25 27.53 -44.60 -34.49
CA THR A 25 28.17 -45.86 -34.09
C THR A 25 27.33 -46.52 -33.01
N ALA A 26 26.83 -47.72 -33.30
CA ALA A 26 26.04 -48.50 -32.37
C ALA A 26 26.98 -49.30 -31.44
N LEU A 27 26.83 -49.13 -30.12
CA LEU A 27 27.40 -50.01 -29.10
C LEU A 27 26.33 -50.36 -28.07
N GLY A 28 26.41 -51.58 -27.53
CA GLY A 28 25.27 -52.28 -26.94
C GLY A 28 24.70 -51.66 -25.67
N ILE A 29 23.37 -51.56 -25.62
CA ILE A 29 22.60 -51.28 -24.41
C ILE A 29 22.68 -52.51 -23.49
N SER A 30 23.35 -52.37 -22.34
CA SER A 30 23.13 -53.25 -21.20
C SER A 30 21.82 -52.85 -20.52
N THR A 31 20.77 -53.63 -20.73
CA THR A 31 19.44 -53.39 -20.16
C THR A 31 19.43 -53.60 -18.65
N PHE A 32 19.64 -52.53 -17.88
CA PHE A 32 19.05 -52.43 -16.54
C PHE A 32 17.62 -51.94 -16.69
N ALA A 33 16.70 -52.90 -16.84
CA ALA A 33 15.28 -52.64 -16.75
C ALA A 33 14.93 -52.28 -15.30
N ASN A 34 14.88 -50.98 -14.98
CA ASN A 34 14.16 -50.53 -13.81
C ASN A 34 12.70 -50.30 -14.23
N SER A 35 11.79 -51.04 -13.60
CA SER A 35 10.41 -51.17 -14.04
C SER A 35 9.64 -49.85 -13.98
N ASN A 36 8.83 -49.60 -15.02
CA ASN A 36 7.89 -48.48 -15.08
C ASN A 36 7.02 -48.39 -13.81
N ASN A 37 7.31 -47.44 -12.94
CA ASN A 37 6.27 -46.84 -12.10
C ASN A 37 5.54 -45.77 -12.92
N ASN A 38 4.82 -46.23 -13.94
CA ASN A 38 3.69 -45.48 -14.49
C ASN A 38 2.56 -45.52 -13.44
N ALA A 39 2.80 -44.84 -12.32
CA ALA A 39 1.72 -44.34 -11.49
C ALA A 39 1.03 -43.25 -12.30
N ALA A 40 0.11 -43.67 -13.17
CA ALA A 40 -1.00 -42.82 -13.55
C ALA A 40 -1.73 -42.50 -12.23
N ILE A 41 -1.34 -41.39 -11.59
CA ILE A 41 -2.13 -40.79 -10.53
C ILE A 41 -3.47 -40.55 -11.19
N SER A 42 -4.49 -41.30 -10.78
CA SER A 42 -5.84 -41.03 -11.23
C SER A 42 -6.16 -39.62 -10.75
N LEU A 43 -6.27 -38.68 -11.70
CA LEU A 43 -7.10 -37.50 -11.53
C LEU A 43 -8.39 -38.01 -10.88
N ALA A 44 -8.61 -37.60 -9.63
CA ALA A 44 -9.57 -38.28 -8.77
C ALA A 44 -10.97 -38.00 -9.30
N GLY A 45 -11.52 -38.94 -10.07
CA GLY A 45 -12.86 -38.88 -10.62
C GLY A 45 -13.90 -38.90 -9.51
N SER A 46 -14.16 -37.73 -8.95
CA SER A 46 -15.21 -37.47 -7.98
C SER A 46 -16.48 -37.14 -8.75
N SER A 47 -17.25 -38.16 -9.13
CA SER A 47 -18.53 -37.96 -9.81
C SER A 47 -19.56 -37.30 -8.89
N GLY A 48 -19.56 -35.97 -8.80
CA GLY A 48 -20.52 -35.17 -8.04
C GLY A 48 -20.18 -33.68 -8.04
N SER A 49 -21.12 -32.85 -8.55
CA SER A 49 -20.93 -31.45 -8.98
C SER A 49 -19.92 -31.28 -10.12
N GLY A 50 -19.90 -30.10 -10.76
CA GLY A 50 -19.07 -29.87 -11.94
C GLY A 50 -17.58 -29.88 -11.57
N ASP A 51 -16.77 -30.70 -12.25
CA ASP A 51 -15.32 -30.69 -12.10
C ASP A 51 -14.76 -29.34 -12.61
N PHE A 52 -14.47 -28.44 -11.67
CA PHE A 52 -13.83 -27.14 -11.93
C PHE A 52 -12.43 -27.14 -11.30
N SER A 53 -11.38 -26.98 -12.13
CA SER A 53 -9.99 -26.84 -11.70
C SER A 53 -9.45 -25.45 -12.03
N ASP A 54 -8.24 -25.15 -11.54
CA ASP A 54 -7.44 -23.99 -11.97
C ASP A 54 -8.20 -22.65 -11.85
N ILE A 55 -8.99 -22.55 -10.78
CA ILE A 55 -9.83 -21.39 -10.47
C ILE A 55 -8.91 -20.25 -10.04
N VAL A 56 -8.90 -19.18 -10.84
CA VAL A 56 -8.11 -17.98 -10.57
C VAL A 56 -8.90 -16.71 -10.89
N LEU A 57 -8.74 -15.71 -10.02
CA LEU A 57 -9.16 -14.34 -10.27
C LEU A 57 -7.98 -13.54 -10.82
N SER A 58 -8.24 -12.58 -11.69
CA SER A 58 -7.30 -11.56 -12.17
C SER A 58 -7.92 -10.17 -12.00
N PRO A 59 -7.11 -9.10 -11.82
CA PRO A 59 -7.62 -7.73 -11.88
C PRO A 59 -8.40 -7.48 -13.17
N GLY A 60 -9.49 -6.70 -13.10
CA GLY A 60 -10.15 -6.16 -14.28
C GLY A 60 -9.44 -4.92 -14.82
N SER A 61 -10.09 -4.16 -15.70
CA SER A 61 -9.45 -2.97 -16.31
C SER A 61 -9.20 -1.84 -15.30
N ASP A 62 -10.09 -1.73 -14.31
CA ASP A 62 -10.01 -0.86 -13.14
C ASP A 62 -10.50 -1.61 -11.86
N PRO A 63 -10.37 -1.03 -10.65
CA PRO A 63 -10.74 -1.70 -9.39
C PRO A 63 -12.23 -2.05 -9.19
N SER A 64 -13.13 -1.60 -10.07
CA SER A 64 -14.55 -1.99 -10.07
C SER A 64 -14.82 -3.28 -10.85
N GLU A 65 -13.77 -3.88 -11.43
CA GLU A 65 -13.84 -5.08 -12.26
C GLU A 65 -12.91 -6.20 -11.76
N LEU A 66 -13.35 -7.45 -11.93
CA LEU A 66 -12.53 -8.64 -11.75
C LEU A 66 -12.79 -9.64 -12.87
N ASN A 67 -11.73 -10.28 -13.33
CA ASN A 67 -11.75 -11.30 -14.36
C ASN A 67 -11.58 -12.68 -13.72
N PHE A 68 -12.46 -13.61 -14.05
CA PHE A 68 -12.43 -15.00 -13.58
C PHE A 68 -11.93 -15.90 -14.69
N ASN A 69 -11.10 -16.88 -14.34
CA ASN A 69 -10.77 -18.05 -15.17
C ASN A 69 -10.95 -19.33 -14.36
N TRP A 70 -11.34 -20.41 -15.03
CA TRP A 70 -11.26 -21.78 -14.52
C TRP A 70 -11.27 -22.78 -15.68
N TYR A 71 -10.75 -23.98 -15.42
CA TYR A 71 -10.86 -25.13 -16.31
C TYR A 71 -12.09 -25.97 -15.99
N SER A 72 -12.69 -26.55 -17.02
CA SER A 72 -13.79 -27.52 -16.89
C SER A 72 -13.67 -28.66 -17.91
N ASN A 73 -14.25 -29.82 -17.60
CA ASN A 73 -14.16 -31.02 -18.44
C ASN A 73 -14.98 -30.89 -19.74
N ASN A 74 -14.30 -30.58 -20.86
CA ASN A 74 -14.81 -30.63 -22.25
C ASN A 74 -16.24 -30.09 -22.43
N SER A 75 -16.50 -28.91 -21.87
CA SER A 75 -17.80 -28.23 -21.92
C SER A 75 -17.85 -27.18 -23.02
N ASN A 76 -19.00 -27.09 -23.70
CA ASN A 76 -19.34 -25.98 -24.62
C ASN A 76 -20.45 -25.09 -24.05
N ALA A 77 -20.77 -25.22 -22.77
CA ALA A 77 -21.80 -24.42 -22.12
C ALA A 77 -21.32 -22.98 -21.88
N THR A 78 -22.27 -22.04 -21.70
CA THR A 78 -21.94 -20.63 -21.47
C THR A 78 -21.38 -20.45 -20.05
N PRO A 79 -20.11 -20.05 -19.89
CA PRO A 79 -19.50 -19.94 -18.58
C PRO A 79 -20.09 -18.73 -17.87
N THR A 80 -20.49 -18.95 -16.63
CA THR A 80 -21.32 -18.02 -15.86
C THR A 80 -20.73 -17.86 -14.46
N VAL A 81 -20.66 -16.61 -13.98
CA VAL A 81 -20.32 -16.28 -12.59
C VAL A 81 -21.48 -15.51 -11.99
N GLU A 82 -21.90 -15.89 -10.79
CA GLU A 82 -22.84 -15.12 -9.99
C GLU A 82 -22.12 -14.51 -8.79
N VAL A 83 -22.39 -13.23 -8.51
CA VAL A 83 -21.75 -12.46 -7.44
C VAL A 83 -22.80 -11.74 -6.60
N ALA A 84 -22.68 -11.80 -5.28
CA ALA A 84 -23.54 -11.09 -4.34
C ALA A 84 -22.72 -10.53 -3.16
N LEU A 85 -23.26 -9.54 -2.43
CA LEU A 85 -22.61 -9.05 -1.21
C LEU A 85 -22.56 -10.17 -0.15
N LYS A 86 -21.46 -10.26 0.60
CA LYS A 86 -21.31 -11.26 1.68
C LYS A 86 -22.39 -11.08 2.76
N SER A 87 -22.84 -9.86 3.01
CA SER A 87 -23.93 -9.53 3.93
C SER A 87 -25.31 -10.07 3.53
N ASP A 88 -25.48 -10.49 2.27
CA ASP A 88 -26.72 -11.08 1.77
C ASP A 88 -26.73 -12.61 1.81
N ALA A 89 -25.57 -13.24 2.06
CA ALA A 89 -25.39 -14.68 2.17
C ALA A 89 -25.56 -15.17 3.62
N ASN A 90 -26.10 -16.38 3.78
CA ASN A 90 -26.07 -17.12 5.05
C ASN A 90 -24.89 -18.08 5.05
N ASP A 91 -24.49 -18.59 6.22
CA ASP A 91 -23.23 -19.31 6.51
C ASP A 91 -22.59 -20.12 5.37
N SER A 92 -23.37 -20.92 4.63
CA SER A 92 -22.91 -21.70 3.46
C SER A 92 -23.72 -21.52 2.16
N ASP A 93 -24.83 -20.77 2.17
CA ASP A 93 -25.79 -20.71 1.07
C ASP A 93 -25.59 -19.48 0.18
N PHE A 94 -25.47 -19.69 -1.14
CA PHE A 94 -25.37 -18.61 -2.10
C PHE A 94 -26.72 -17.89 -2.28
N PRO A 95 -26.79 -16.55 -2.14
CA PRO A 95 -28.05 -15.80 -2.20
C PRO A 95 -28.49 -15.51 -3.64
N ALA A 96 -28.88 -16.56 -4.36
CA ALA A 96 -29.23 -16.52 -5.79
C ALA A 96 -30.38 -15.56 -6.18
N ASN A 97 -31.18 -15.10 -5.21
CA ASN A 97 -32.24 -14.10 -5.43
C ASN A 97 -31.76 -12.65 -5.25
N LYS A 98 -30.48 -12.43 -4.94
CA LYS A 98 -29.85 -11.12 -4.72
C LYS A 98 -28.51 -10.95 -5.46
N CYS A 99 -28.10 -11.91 -6.28
CA CYS A 99 -26.87 -11.84 -7.04
C CYS A 99 -27.03 -11.07 -8.36
N SER A 100 -25.90 -10.56 -8.85
CA SER A 100 -25.70 -10.21 -10.25
C SER A 100 -25.11 -11.41 -11.00
N THR A 101 -25.61 -11.70 -12.20
CA THR A 101 -25.15 -12.81 -13.04
C THR A 101 -24.37 -12.28 -14.24
N PHE A 102 -23.19 -12.83 -14.49
CA PHE A 102 -22.29 -12.45 -15.58
C PHE A 102 -21.96 -13.68 -16.44
N THR A 103 -21.99 -13.52 -17.76
CA THR A 103 -21.69 -14.59 -18.72
C THR A 103 -20.45 -14.25 -19.54
N GLY A 104 -19.64 -15.25 -19.88
CA GLY A 104 -18.40 -15.06 -20.61
C GLY A 104 -18.23 -15.97 -21.83
N LYS A 105 -16.98 -16.36 -22.11
CA LYS A 105 -16.59 -17.14 -23.29
C LYS A 105 -15.75 -18.35 -22.90
N THR A 106 -15.88 -19.42 -23.68
CA THR A 106 -14.98 -20.58 -23.62
C THR A 106 -13.91 -20.50 -24.69
N SER A 107 -12.80 -21.20 -24.45
CA SER A 107 -11.79 -21.54 -25.46
C SER A 107 -11.21 -22.93 -25.18
N GLN A 108 -10.59 -23.54 -26.19
CA GLN A 108 -9.89 -24.82 -26.04
C GLN A 108 -8.75 -24.68 -25.02
N GLY A 109 -8.86 -25.37 -23.89
CA GLY A 109 -7.79 -25.56 -22.93
C GLY A 109 -6.90 -26.75 -23.30
N ASN A 110 -5.85 -26.96 -22.51
CA ASN A 110 -4.95 -28.10 -22.65
C ASN A 110 -5.65 -29.44 -22.36
N LEU A 111 -5.10 -30.58 -22.79
CA LEU A 111 -5.60 -31.94 -22.52
C LEU A 111 -7.11 -32.19 -22.81
N ASN A 112 -7.75 -31.35 -23.63
CA ASN A 112 -9.20 -31.28 -23.89
C ASN A 112 -10.05 -30.70 -22.74
N PHE A 113 -9.44 -29.99 -21.78
CA PHE A 113 -10.16 -29.07 -20.91
C PHE A 113 -10.77 -27.92 -21.73
N THR A 114 -11.80 -27.32 -21.17
CA THR A 114 -12.35 -26.03 -21.61
C THR A 114 -11.81 -24.95 -20.68
N SER A 115 -11.16 -23.93 -21.23
CA SER A 115 -10.85 -22.69 -20.54
C SER A 115 -12.08 -21.80 -20.53
N ASN A 116 -12.51 -21.34 -19.35
CA ASN A 116 -13.75 -20.59 -19.14
C ASN A 116 -13.39 -19.20 -18.60
N LYS A 117 -13.80 -18.13 -19.30
CA LYS A 117 -13.42 -16.75 -18.94
C LYS A 117 -14.63 -15.85 -18.82
N VAL A 118 -14.81 -15.24 -17.65
CA VAL A 118 -15.93 -14.32 -17.35
C VAL A 118 -15.39 -13.03 -16.72
N SER A 119 -15.87 -11.87 -17.17
CA SER A 119 -15.57 -10.57 -16.55
C SER A 119 -16.77 -10.11 -15.73
N VAL A 120 -16.50 -9.69 -14.49
CA VAL A 120 -17.45 -9.13 -13.54
C VAL A 120 -17.14 -7.66 -13.36
N SER A 121 -18.16 -6.80 -13.38
CA SER A 121 -18.01 -5.35 -13.25
C SER A 121 -19.04 -4.74 -12.29
N GLY A 122 -18.84 -3.48 -11.92
CA GLY A 122 -19.70 -2.77 -10.96
C GLY A 122 -19.46 -3.16 -9.50
N LEU A 123 -18.30 -3.72 -9.19
CA LEU A 123 -17.86 -3.97 -7.83
C LEU A 123 -17.60 -2.64 -7.12
N LYS A 124 -18.02 -2.54 -5.86
CA LYS A 124 -17.77 -1.39 -4.99
C LYS A 124 -16.43 -1.61 -4.27
N PRO A 125 -15.63 -0.57 -4.00
CA PRO A 125 -14.44 -0.69 -3.15
C PRO A 125 -14.81 -1.07 -1.71
N SER A 126 -13.82 -1.53 -0.95
CA SER A 126 -13.94 -1.86 0.49
C SER A 126 -15.15 -2.76 0.84
N SER A 127 -15.44 -3.75 0.01
CA SER A 127 -16.66 -4.57 0.08
C SER A 127 -16.35 -6.07 -0.01
N GLN A 128 -17.02 -6.87 0.82
CA GLN A 128 -16.92 -8.34 0.76
C GLN A 128 -18.02 -8.92 -0.12
N TYR A 129 -17.63 -9.86 -0.97
CA TYR A 129 -18.51 -10.52 -1.93
C TYR A 129 -18.43 -12.04 -1.79
N VAL A 130 -19.55 -12.73 -2.01
CA VAL A 130 -19.57 -14.15 -2.34
C VAL A 130 -19.73 -14.34 -3.83
N TYR A 131 -19.15 -15.41 -4.37
CA TYR A 131 -19.37 -15.81 -5.75
C TYR A 131 -19.47 -17.33 -5.91
N ARG A 132 -20.06 -17.75 -7.03
CA ARG A 132 -19.97 -19.11 -7.56
C ARG A 132 -19.80 -19.06 -9.08
N LEU A 133 -19.07 -20.03 -9.63
CA LEU A 133 -18.82 -20.18 -11.06
C LEU A 133 -19.45 -21.46 -11.59
N GLY A 134 -19.70 -21.54 -12.90
CA GLY A 134 -20.38 -22.68 -13.49
C GLY A 134 -20.94 -22.42 -14.89
N ASP A 135 -21.99 -23.14 -15.25
CA ASP A 135 -22.65 -23.07 -16.57
C ASP A 135 -24.09 -22.53 -16.53
N GLY A 136 -24.52 -22.00 -15.37
CA GLY A 136 -25.89 -21.56 -15.11
C GLY A 136 -26.78 -22.65 -14.48
N SER A 137 -26.41 -23.93 -14.59
CA SER A 137 -27.14 -25.07 -14.01
C SER A 137 -26.30 -25.86 -13.01
N ASN A 138 -25.05 -26.14 -13.38
CA ASN A 138 -24.02 -26.75 -12.54
C ASN A 138 -23.14 -25.63 -11.96
N TRP A 139 -22.94 -25.67 -10.64
CA TRP A 139 -22.25 -24.62 -9.90
C TRP A 139 -21.13 -25.18 -9.03
N SER A 140 -20.07 -24.39 -8.85
CA SER A 140 -19.02 -24.62 -7.87
C SER A 140 -19.53 -24.50 -6.44
N SER A 141 -18.66 -24.82 -5.48
CA SER A 141 -18.76 -24.28 -4.12
C SER A 141 -18.87 -22.74 -4.13
N THR A 142 -19.42 -22.18 -3.06
CA THR A 142 -19.42 -20.73 -2.86
C THR A 142 -18.08 -20.29 -2.30
N TYR A 143 -17.47 -19.31 -2.95
CA TYR A 143 -16.20 -18.69 -2.57
C TYR A 143 -16.43 -17.24 -2.09
N THR A 144 -15.40 -16.57 -1.59
CA THR A 144 -15.48 -15.20 -1.07
C THR A 144 -14.25 -14.40 -1.50
N PHE A 145 -14.43 -13.16 -1.91
CA PHE A 145 -13.34 -12.20 -2.15
C PHE A 145 -13.65 -10.85 -1.51
N THR A 146 -12.63 -10.02 -1.37
CA THR A 146 -12.73 -8.65 -0.83
C THR A 146 -12.19 -7.66 -1.86
N THR A 147 -12.93 -6.59 -2.12
CA THR A 147 -12.40 -5.40 -2.78
C THR A 147 -11.85 -4.45 -1.71
N HIS A 148 -10.76 -3.76 -2.00
CA HIS A 148 -10.09 -2.90 -1.03
C HIS A 148 -10.32 -1.42 -1.36
N ASP A 149 -9.79 -0.52 -0.52
CA ASP A 149 -9.65 0.88 -0.91
C ASP A 149 -8.66 0.99 -2.08
N THR A 150 -8.79 2.06 -2.85
CA THR A 150 -7.95 2.40 -4.00
C THR A 150 -7.18 3.71 -3.76
N SER A 151 -7.52 4.48 -2.70
CA SER A 151 -6.78 5.66 -2.27
C SER A 151 -5.45 5.33 -1.59
N GLN A 152 -5.44 4.21 -0.85
CA GLN A 152 -4.29 3.55 -0.26
C GLN A 152 -4.50 2.03 -0.35
N TYR A 153 -3.51 1.30 -0.84
CA TYR A 153 -3.64 -0.14 -1.05
C TYR A 153 -2.27 -0.83 -0.99
N SER A 154 -2.27 -2.16 -0.98
CA SER A 154 -1.03 -2.93 -1.10
C SER A 154 -1.20 -4.12 -2.04
N PHE A 155 -0.10 -4.57 -2.65
CA PHE A 155 -0.06 -5.74 -3.50
C PHE A 155 1.20 -6.55 -3.22
N LEU A 156 1.20 -7.83 -3.60
CA LEU A 156 2.39 -8.68 -3.57
C LEU A 156 2.98 -8.81 -4.97
N PHE A 157 4.29 -9.05 -5.08
CA PHE A 157 4.88 -9.61 -6.29
C PHE A 157 5.82 -10.77 -5.97
N ALA A 158 5.79 -11.79 -6.84
CA ALA A 158 6.52 -13.03 -6.70
C ALA A 158 7.23 -13.37 -8.03
N GLY A 159 8.52 -13.69 -7.94
CA GLY A 159 9.31 -14.21 -9.06
C GLY A 159 9.25 -15.74 -9.11
N ASP A 160 9.19 -16.27 -10.32
CA ASP A 160 9.65 -17.62 -10.66
C ASP A 160 9.27 -18.74 -9.66
N PRO A 161 7.96 -19.00 -9.41
CA PRO A 161 7.54 -20.22 -8.74
C PRO A 161 7.99 -21.47 -9.51
N GLN A 162 8.02 -21.38 -10.85
CA GLN A 162 8.62 -22.32 -11.80
C GLN A 162 8.45 -23.77 -11.39
N ILE A 163 7.20 -24.18 -11.18
CA ILE A 163 6.86 -25.46 -10.59
C ILE A 163 7.39 -26.60 -11.48
N GLY A 164 8.18 -27.50 -10.89
CA GLY A 164 8.86 -28.60 -11.58
C GLY A 164 10.35 -28.34 -11.84
N ALA A 165 10.88 -27.14 -11.57
CA ALA A 165 12.30 -26.82 -11.82
C ALA A 165 13.28 -27.55 -10.88
N SER A 166 12.86 -27.94 -9.67
CA SER A 166 13.69 -28.76 -8.79
C SER A 166 13.77 -30.24 -9.22
N GLY A 167 12.88 -30.67 -10.11
CA GLY A 167 12.60 -32.07 -10.40
C GLY A 167 11.54 -32.71 -9.47
N ASP A 168 11.04 -31.98 -8.47
CA ASP A 168 9.95 -32.41 -7.59
C ASP A 168 8.80 -31.38 -7.59
N ILE A 169 7.83 -31.61 -8.47
CA ILE A 169 6.62 -30.79 -8.66
C ILE A 169 5.84 -30.60 -7.33
N ALA A 170 5.82 -31.63 -6.47
CA ALA A 170 5.07 -31.58 -5.21
C ALA A 170 5.80 -30.75 -4.14
N SER A 171 7.14 -30.84 -4.10
CA SER A 171 7.96 -29.97 -3.25
C SER A 171 7.84 -28.51 -3.68
N ASP A 172 7.92 -28.23 -4.98
CA ASP A 172 7.82 -26.87 -5.54
C ASP A 172 6.43 -26.26 -5.25
N GLY A 173 5.36 -27.05 -5.45
CA GLY A 173 3.98 -26.65 -5.13
C GLY A 173 3.77 -26.37 -3.64
N ALA A 174 4.34 -27.19 -2.76
CA ALA A 174 4.27 -26.98 -1.31
C ALA A 174 5.05 -25.74 -0.87
N GLY A 175 6.22 -25.47 -1.46
CA GLY A 175 7.00 -24.26 -1.23
C GLY A 175 6.25 -23.00 -1.68
N TRP A 176 5.68 -23.02 -2.89
CA TRP A 176 4.85 -21.94 -3.42
C TRP A 176 3.64 -21.64 -2.53
N LYS A 177 2.87 -22.67 -2.17
CA LYS A 177 1.74 -22.51 -1.25
C LYS A 177 2.17 -21.95 0.10
N SER A 178 3.28 -22.45 0.69
CA SER A 178 3.77 -21.93 1.96
C SER A 178 4.20 -20.46 1.88
N SER A 179 4.68 -19.97 0.74
CA SER A 179 4.98 -18.55 0.55
C SER A 179 3.71 -17.71 0.52
N LEU A 180 2.67 -18.14 -0.21
CA LEU A 180 1.39 -17.43 -0.24
C LEU A 180 0.69 -17.44 1.13
N ASP A 181 0.56 -18.60 1.78
CA ASP A 181 -0.09 -18.77 3.09
C ASP A 181 0.46 -17.77 4.12
N LYS A 182 1.80 -17.60 4.13
CA LYS A 182 2.48 -16.72 5.09
C LYS A 182 2.37 -15.25 4.70
N MET A 183 2.51 -14.91 3.43
CA MET A 183 2.42 -13.51 2.99
C MET A 183 1.00 -12.98 3.12
N THR A 184 -0.03 -13.72 2.70
CA THR A 184 -1.44 -13.31 2.82
C THR A 184 -1.92 -13.36 4.28
N GLY A 185 -1.48 -14.35 5.05
CA GLY A 185 -1.74 -14.44 6.49
C GLY A 185 -1.12 -13.31 7.32
N THR A 186 0.03 -12.77 6.87
CA THR A 186 0.68 -11.60 7.52
C THR A 186 0.12 -10.27 7.00
N PHE A 187 -0.29 -10.22 5.72
CA PHE A 187 -0.71 -9.01 5.02
C PHE A 187 -2.11 -9.20 4.39
N SER A 188 -3.12 -9.36 5.26
CA SER A 188 -4.52 -9.59 4.86
C SER A 188 -5.19 -8.40 4.14
N ASP A 189 -4.50 -7.27 4.02
CA ASP A 189 -4.86 -6.07 3.26
C ASP A 189 -4.22 -6.02 1.85
N THR A 190 -3.71 -7.16 1.37
CA THR A 190 -3.24 -7.34 0.00
C THR A 190 -4.42 -7.34 -0.98
N SER A 191 -4.42 -6.40 -1.92
CA SER A 191 -5.47 -6.23 -2.94
C SER A 191 -5.31 -7.16 -4.16
N PHE A 192 -4.07 -7.51 -4.52
CA PHE A 192 -3.75 -8.45 -5.61
C PHE A 192 -2.30 -8.95 -5.51
N LEU A 193 -1.98 -9.97 -6.29
CA LEU A 193 -0.64 -10.50 -6.54
C LEU A 193 -0.21 -10.21 -7.99
N ILE A 194 1.07 -9.91 -8.20
CA ILE A 194 1.74 -9.94 -9.51
C ILE A 194 2.64 -11.18 -9.59
N SER A 195 2.46 -11.99 -10.62
CA SER A 195 3.29 -13.17 -10.94
C SER A 195 4.19 -12.85 -12.13
N LEU A 196 5.51 -12.85 -11.92
CA LEU A 196 6.51 -12.26 -12.82
C LEU A 196 7.01 -13.21 -13.93
N GLY A 197 6.17 -14.11 -14.42
CA GLY A 197 6.57 -15.16 -15.37
C GLY A 197 7.04 -16.44 -14.68
N ASP A 198 7.30 -17.46 -15.50
CA ASP A 198 7.74 -18.79 -15.09
C ASP A 198 6.90 -19.33 -13.94
N GLN A 199 5.60 -19.50 -14.20
CA GLN A 199 4.69 -20.19 -13.29
C GLN A 199 5.00 -21.70 -13.23
N VAL A 200 5.34 -22.27 -14.39
CA VAL A 200 5.64 -23.71 -14.55
C VAL A 200 6.98 -23.90 -15.26
N ASN A 201 7.60 -25.07 -15.12
CA ASN A 201 8.92 -25.34 -15.70
C ASN A 201 8.83 -25.95 -17.12
N ASN A 202 7.83 -26.79 -17.38
CA ASN A 202 7.66 -27.45 -18.66
C ASN A 202 6.81 -26.61 -19.62
N GLY A 203 7.45 -25.97 -20.60
CA GLY A 203 6.71 -25.39 -21.72
C GLY A 203 6.23 -26.43 -22.76
N LYS A 204 6.84 -27.62 -22.86
CA LYS A 204 6.86 -28.42 -24.10
C LYS A 204 5.61 -29.27 -24.37
N GLU A 205 4.45 -28.62 -24.41
CA GLU A 205 3.14 -29.19 -24.77
C GLU A 205 3.13 -29.95 -26.11
N LEU A 206 3.94 -29.51 -27.07
CA LEU A 206 3.91 -30.01 -28.46
C LEU A 206 4.35 -31.47 -28.63
N ASN A 207 4.89 -32.13 -27.59
CA ASN A 207 5.41 -33.50 -27.65
C ASN A 207 4.66 -34.53 -26.80
N GLY A 208 3.45 -34.20 -26.31
CA GLY A 208 2.57 -35.16 -25.62
C GLY A 208 2.89 -35.38 -24.14
N GLN A 209 3.70 -34.52 -23.53
CA GLN A 209 3.77 -34.35 -22.08
C GLN A 209 3.21 -32.97 -21.74
N SER A 210 2.13 -32.95 -20.97
CA SER A 210 1.43 -31.73 -20.59
C SER A 210 1.93 -31.20 -19.24
N ASN A 211 2.04 -29.88 -19.15
CA ASN A 211 2.34 -29.13 -17.94
C ASN A 211 1.15 -28.92 -17.00
N GLU A 212 -0.03 -29.50 -17.28
CA GLU A 212 -1.18 -29.40 -16.38
C GLU A 212 -0.89 -29.99 -14.98
N THR A 213 0.08 -30.91 -14.84
CA THR A 213 0.51 -31.38 -13.50
C THR A 213 1.28 -30.32 -12.72
N GLU A 214 2.03 -29.45 -13.40
CA GLU A 214 2.74 -28.33 -12.80
C GLU A 214 1.77 -27.16 -12.53
N TYR A 215 0.87 -26.85 -13.48
CA TYR A 215 -0.19 -25.87 -13.27
C TYR A 215 -1.14 -26.28 -12.13
N SER A 216 -1.52 -27.56 -12.02
CA SER A 216 -2.33 -28.07 -10.89
C SER A 216 -1.68 -27.81 -9.52
N GLN A 217 -0.34 -27.78 -9.45
CA GLN A 217 0.40 -27.44 -8.22
C GLN A 217 0.62 -25.93 -8.07
N TYR A 218 0.78 -25.19 -9.17
CA TYR A 218 0.77 -23.72 -9.15
C TYR A 218 -0.58 -23.19 -8.63
N PHE A 219 -1.72 -23.74 -9.09
CA PHE A 219 -3.09 -23.37 -8.70
C PHE A 219 -3.61 -24.06 -7.43
N ALA A 220 -2.79 -24.86 -6.74
CA ALA A 220 -3.15 -25.49 -5.47
C ALA A 220 -3.44 -24.53 -4.29
N PRO A 221 -2.86 -23.31 -4.19
CA PRO A 221 -3.16 -22.35 -3.11
C PRO A 221 -4.62 -21.87 -3.15
N ASP A 222 -5.29 -21.85 -2.00
CA ASP A 222 -6.68 -21.39 -1.90
C ASP A 222 -6.82 -19.88 -2.13
N GLU A 223 -5.72 -19.13 -1.96
CA GLU A 223 -5.60 -17.70 -2.25
C GLU A 223 -6.17 -17.35 -3.62
N PHE A 224 -5.90 -18.12 -4.67
CA PHE A 224 -6.34 -17.79 -6.03
C PHE A 224 -7.86 -17.77 -6.23
N LYS A 225 -8.62 -18.33 -5.28
CA LYS A 225 -10.10 -18.27 -5.22
C LYS A 225 -10.61 -17.00 -4.53
N SER A 226 -9.73 -16.10 -4.09
CA SER A 226 -10.10 -14.88 -3.33
C SER A 226 -9.22 -13.65 -3.59
N LEU A 227 -7.95 -13.85 -3.96
CA LEU A 227 -6.95 -12.84 -4.27
C LEU A 227 -6.71 -12.78 -5.79
N PRO A 228 -6.95 -11.63 -6.45
CA PRO A 228 -6.67 -11.47 -7.86
C PRO A 228 -5.16 -11.57 -8.18
N VAL A 229 -4.82 -12.22 -9.30
CA VAL A 229 -3.46 -12.42 -9.81
C VAL A 229 -3.33 -11.79 -11.19
N ALA A 230 -2.43 -10.81 -11.31
CA ALA A 230 -1.93 -10.33 -12.60
C ALA A 230 -0.68 -11.13 -12.97
N SER A 231 -0.80 -12.01 -13.96
CA SER A 231 0.30 -12.87 -14.42
C SER A 231 0.85 -12.39 -15.76
N ILE A 232 2.16 -12.53 -15.98
CA ILE A 232 2.79 -12.45 -17.31
C ILE A 232 3.43 -13.80 -17.67
N ALA A 233 3.69 -14.02 -18.95
CA ALA A 233 4.42 -15.20 -19.42
C ALA A 233 5.94 -14.98 -19.25
N GLY A 234 6.63 -15.96 -18.67
CA GLY A 234 8.08 -16.05 -18.69
C GLY A 234 8.59 -16.86 -19.88
N ASN A 235 9.89 -17.18 -19.89
CA ASN A 235 10.46 -17.93 -21.00
C ASN A 235 10.07 -19.41 -21.00
N HIS A 236 9.66 -19.97 -19.86
CA HIS A 236 9.15 -21.34 -19.76
C HIS A 236 7.70 -21.46 -20.26
N GLU A 237 6.93 -20.38 -20.28
CA GLU A 237 5.58 -20.36 -20.88
C GLU A 237 5.57 -20.24 -22.41
N THR A 238 6.71 -20.04 -23.10
CA THR A 238 6.81 -19.73 -24.56
C THR A 238 6.37 -20.83 -25.54
N TYR A 239 5.89 -21.96 -25.01
CA TYR A 239 5.56 -23.14 -25.78
C TYR A 239 4.12 -23.58 -25.47
N GLY A 240 3.29 -23.74 -26.51
CA GLY A 240 1.87 -24.12 -26.36
C GLY A 240 0.97 -22.93 -26.03
N VAL A 241 -0.20 -23.20 -25.44
CA VAL A 241 -1.21 -22.17 -25.11
C VAL A 241 -1.48 -21.99 -23.61
N GLY A 242 -0.80 -22.77 -22.75
CA GLY A 242 -1.14 -22.95 -21.33
C GLY A 242 -1.38 -21.64 -20.56
N HIS A 243 -0.43 -20.71 -20.60
CA HIS A 243 -0.58 -19.40 -19.95
C HIS A 243 -1.83 -18.65 -20.43
N ASN A 244 -2.03 -18.60 -21.75
CA ASN A 244 -3.17 -17.92 -22.37
C ASN A 244 -4.50 -18.63 -22.10
N THR A 245 -4.53 -19.92 -21.76
CA THR A 245 -5.74 -20.63 -21.37
C THR A 245 -6.01 -20.54 -19.87
N HIS A 246 -4.98 -20.39 -19.04
CA HIS A 246 -5.08 -20.31 -17.57
C HIS A 246 -5.36 -18.92 -17.00
N PHE A 247 -4.97 -17.82 -17.67
CA PHE A 247 -5.20 -16.45 -17.16
C PHE A 247 -6.22 -15.65 -17.98
N ASN A 248 -6.88 -14.66 -17.36
CA ASN A 248 -7.88 -13.79 -17.99
C ASN A 248 -7.49 -12.32 -17.81
N ALA A 249 -6.42 -11.90 -18.50
CA ALA A 249 -5.86 -10.56 -18.38
C ALA A 249 -6.77 -9.46 -18.99
N PRO A 250 -6.91 -8.29 -18.33
CA PRO A 250 -7.64 -7.13 -18.85
C PRO A 250 -6.82 -6.38 -19.90
N ASN A 251 -7.47 -5.68 -20.83
CA ASN A 251 -6.83 -4.86 -21.89
C ASN A 251 -5.69 -5.57 -22.66
N LEU A 252 -5.77 -6.90 -22.80
CA LEU A 252 -4.78 -7.70 -23.51
C LEU A 252 -4.65 -7.26 -24.98
N SER A 253 -3.41 -6.95 -25.40
CA SER A 253 -3.12 -6.44 -26.73
C SER A 253 -3.34 -7.51 -27.79
N ASN A 254 -3.99 -7.14 -28.89
CA ASN A 254 -4.10 -8.00 -30.07
C ASN A 254 -2.97 -7.75 -31.09
N THR A 255 -1.96 -6.95 -30.75
CA THR A 255 -1.03 -6.36 -31.73
C THR A 255 0.40 -6.15 -31.24
N TYR A 256 0.66 -6.10 -29.92
CA TYR A 256 1.96 -5.74 -29.34
C TYR A 256 2.43 -6.78 -28.33
N GLY A 257 3.74 -7.04 -28.28
CA GLY A 257 4.34 -8.02 -27.36
C GLY A 257 4.03 -9.47 -27.77
N ALA A 258 3.89 -9.72 -29.07
CA ALA A 258 3.44 -11.00 -29.61
C ALA A 258 4.61 -11.85 -30.08
N PHE A 259 4.98 -12.87 -29.31
CA PHE A 259 6.08 -13.78 -29.66
C PHE A 259 5.78 -14.56 -30.95
N SER A 260 6.35 -14.09 -32.07
CA SER A 260 5.86 -14.39 -33.43
C SER A 260 6.34 -15.72 -34.06
N SER A 261 6.99 -16.59 -33.29
CA SER A 261 7.54 -17.87 -33.79
C SER A 261 6.84 -19.14 -33.30
N ALA A 262 5.84 -19.00 -32.42
CA ALA A 262 5.05 -20.08 -31.81
C ALA A 262 3.56 -19.66 -31.73
N PRO A 263 2.60 -20.55 -31.37
CA PRO A 263 1.33 -20.07 -30.81
C PRO A 263 1.63 -19.11 -29.65
N THR A 264 1.02 -17.92 -29.65
CA THR A 264 1.44 -16.83 -28.77
C THR A 264 1.13 -17.13 -27.31
N THR A 265 2.03 -16.71 -26.42
CA THR A 265 2.05 -17.01 -24.99
C THR A 265 2.03 -15.70 -24.23
N GLY A 266 0.83 -15.19 -23.99
CA GLY A 266 0.60 -13.79 -23.64
C GLY A 266 0.83 -12.82 -24.81
N THR A 267 0.49 -11.57 -24.54
CA THR A 267 0.84 -10.34 -25.26
C THR A 267 0.90 -9.22 -24.22
N ASP A 268 1.32 -8.01 -24.61
CA ASP A 268 1.33 -6.88 -23.68
C ASP A 268 -0.09 -6.56 -23.17
N TYR A 269 -0.24 -6.22 -21.90
CA TYR A 269 -1.52 -5.77 -21.33
C TYR A 269 -1.34 -4.76 -20.21
N TYR A 270 -2.44 -4.09 -19.83
CA TYR A 270 -2.38 -3.10 -18.75
C TYR A 270 -3.65 -3.11 -17.91
N PHE A 271 -3.52 -2.68 -16.67
CA PHE A 271 -4.65 -2.34 -15.80
C PHE A 271 -4.31 -1.14 -14.93
N THR A 272 -5.34 -0.55 -14.35
CA THR A 272 -5.16 0.48 -13.32
C THR A 272 -5.62 -0.04 -11.97
N TYR A 273 -4.88 0.33 -10.91
CA TYR A 273 -5.38 0.19 -9.56
C TYR A 273 -5.06 1.47 -8.78
N GLY A 274 -6.09 2.12 -8.24
CA GLY A 274 -5.95 3.43 -7.60
C GLY A 274 -5.34 4.47 -8.54
N ASN A 275 -4.23 5.07 -8.10
CA ASN A 275 -3.47 6.07 -8.85
C ASN A 275 -2.30 5.50 -9.67
N THR A 276 -2.28 4.19 -9.94
CA THR A 276 -1.16 3.50 -10.62
C THR A 276 -1.61 2.82 -11.92
N LEU A 277 -0.81 2.99 -12.97
CA LEU A 277 -0.86 2.18 -14.20
C LEU A 277 0.17 1.06 -14.10
N TYR A 278 -0.28 -0.17 -14.35
CA TYR A 278 0.56 -1.36 -14.46
C TYR A 278 0.67 -1.76 -15.93
N LEU A 279 1.89 -1.73 -16.46
CA LEU A 279 2.25 -2.06 -17.84
C LEU A 279 2.90 -3.44 -17.84
N MET A 280 2.15 -4.45 -18.26
CA MET A 280 2.50 -5.85 -18.16
C MET A 280 3.04 -6.30 -19.52
N LEU A 281 4.36 -6.37 -19.67
CA LEU A 281 5.05 -6.51 -20.94
C LEU A 281 5.49 -7.96 -21.16
N ASN A 282 5.15 -8.54 -22.30
CA ASN A 282 5.57 -9.88 -22.68
C ASN A 282 7.00 -9.86 -23.23
N SER A 283 7.99 -9.73 -22.35
CA SER A 283 9.43 -9.67 -22.71
C SER A 283 10.00 -10.91 -23.43
N ASN A 284 9.20 -11.92 -23.73
CA ASN A 284 9.57 -12.95 -24.70
C ASN A 284 9.65 -12.37 -26.12
N ASP A 285 8.84 -11.36 -26.42
CA ASP A 285 9.05 -10.50 -27.56
C ASP A 285 10.32 -9.65 -27.34
N MET A 286 11.07 -9.48 -28.43
CA MET A 286 12.29 -8.67 -28.48
C MET A 286 12.07 -7.34 -29.23
N ASN A 287 10.86 -7.10 -29.73
CA ASN A 287 10.52 -5.91 -30.50
C ASN A 287 10.24 -4.72 -29.57
N GLU A 288 11.28 -3.96 -29.23
CA GLU A 288 11.23 -2.80 -28.35
C GLU A 288 10.26 -1.72 -28.87
N ALA A 289 10.09 -1.61 -30.20
CA ALA A 289 9.19 -0.64 -30.82
C ALA A 289 7.70 -1.02 -30.66
N GLU A 290 7.37 -2.31 -30.52
CA GLU A 290 6.00 -2.73 -30.17
C GLU A 290 5.69 -2.41 -28.70
N HIS A 291 6.62 -2.70 -27.79
CA HIS A 291 6.51 -2.30 -26.38
C HIS A 291 6.42 -0.77 -26.23
N GLU A 292 7.21 0.02 -26.97
CA GLU A 292 7.13 1.49 -26.98
C GLU A 292 5.72 1.96 -27.39
N ALA A 293 5.20 1.41 -28.50
CA ALA A 293 3.87 1.76 -29.01
C ALA A 293 2.76 1.39 -28.02
N PHE A 294 2.87 0.24 -27.36
CA PHE A 294 1.95 -0.20 -26.32
C PHE A 294 1.99 0.71 -25.08
N ILE A 295 3.18 0.99 -24.54
CA ILE A 295 3.38 1.86 -23.38
C ILE A 295 2.78 3.25 -23.66
N LYS A 296 3.04 3.79 -24.85
CA LYS A 296 2.50 5.08 -25.31
C LYS A 296 0.98 5.10 -25.38
N ASP A 297 0.36 4.07 -25.95
CA ASP A 297 -1.09 3.93 -26.03
C ASP A 297 -1.72 3.81 -24.63
N ALA A 298 -1.22 2.91 -23.79
CA ALA A 298 -1.69 2.71 -22.41
C ALA A 298 -1.56 3.97 -21.55
N ILE A 299 -0.44 4.71 -21.66
CA ILE A 299 -0.26 6.00 -20.96
C ILE A 299 -1.20 7.07 -21.52
N SER A 300 -1.43 7.12 -22.83
CA SER A 300 -2.35 8.11 -23.42
C SER A 300 -3.79 7.95 -22.96
N LYS A 301 -4.21 6.71 -22.65
CA LYS A 301 -5.52 6.37 -22.07
C LYS A 301 -5.61 6.64 -20.57
N ASN A 302 -4.46 6.71 -19.88
CA ASN A 302 -4.37 6.85 -18.43
C ASN A 302 -3.51 8.06 -18.01
N PRO A 303 -3.78 9.29 -18.50
CA PRO A 303 -2.87 10.43 -18.35
C PRO A 303 -2.76 10.98 -16.91
N ASN A 304 -3.69 10.60 -16.03
CA ASN A 304 -3.82 11.16 -14.67
C ASN A 304 -3.17 10.28 -13.58
N VAL A 305 -2.54 9.15 -13.94
CA VAL A 305 -1.89 8.27 -12.96
C VAL A 305 -0.69 8.94 -12.31
N THR A 306 -0.52 8.71 -11.02
CA THR A 306 0.65 9.18 -10.27
C THR A 306 1.84 8.26 -10.51
N TRP A 307 1.62 6.94 -10.50
CA TRP A 307 2.66 5.94 -10.61
C TRP A 307 2.54 5.17 -11.91
N LYS A 308 3.68 4.85 -12.53
CA LYS A 308 3.76 3.91 -13.65
C LYS A 308 4.72 2.80 -13.30
N VAL A 309 4.22 1.57 -13.29
CA VAL A 309 4.99 0.37 -13.02
C VAL A 309 5.06 -0.44 -14.31
N ALA A 310 6.26 -0.72 -14.81
CA ALA A 310 6.45 -1.73 -15.83
C ALA A 310 6.71 -3.08 -15.14
N VAL A 311 6.24 -4.16 -15.76
CA VAL A 311 6.41 -5.52 -15.28
C VAL A 311 6.83 -6.37 -16.46
N LEU A 312 7.94 -7.08 -16.35
CA LEU A 312 8.40 -8.05 -17.32
C LEU A 312 9.06 -9.24 -16.62
N HIS A 313 9.36 -10.29 -17.38
CA HIS A 313 9.98 -11.49 -16.83
C HIS A 313 11.50 -11.38 -16.85
N HIS A 314 12.08 -11.10 -18.02
CA HIS A 314 13.52 -11.08 -18.21
C HIS A 314 14.19 -9.90 -17.48
N SER A 315 15.00 -10.22 -16.47
CA SER A 315 15.70 -9.23 -15.66
C SER A 315 16.62 -8.30 -16.45
N VAL A 316 16.27 -7.01 -16.45
CA VAL A 316 17.09 -5.98 -17.10
C VAL A 316 18.34 -5.68 -16.27
N TYR A 317 18.25 -5.72 -14.94
CA TYR A 317 19.34 -5.41 -14.02
C TYR A 317 19.39 -6.38 -12.81
N SER A 318 19.84 -7.61 -13.05
CA SER A 318 20.07 -8.64 -12.04
C SER A 318 21.55 -8.82 -11.66
N SER A 319 21.88 -9.83 -10.84
CA SER A 319 23.24 -10.01 -10.30
C SER A 319 23.75 -11.47 -10.33
N ALA A 320 23.01 -12.39 -10.97
CA ALA A 320 23.30 -13.81 -10.97
C ALA A 320 23.50 -14.33 -12.40
N ASP A 321 23.07 -15.56 -12.69
CA ASP A 321 23.59 -16.32 -13.82
C ASP A 321 23.31 -15.73 -15.20
N HIS A 322 22.16 -15.07 -15.37
CA HIS A 322 21.71 -14.48 -16.63
C HIS A 322 22.10 -12.99 -16.80
N GLU A 323 22.81 -12.36 -15.84
CA GLU A 323 23.23 -10.94 -15.89
C GLU A 323 23.83 -10.54 -17.26
N THR A 324 24.62 -11.45 -17.84
CA THR A 324 25.44 -11.23 -19.04
C THR A 324 24.95 -11.97 -20.28
N ASP A 325 23.75 -12.55 -20.26
CA ASP A 325 23.20 -13.21 -21.44
C ASP A 325 22.90 -12.20 -22.55
N THR A 326 23.01 -12.63 -23.81
CA THR A 326 23.10 -11.70 -24.95
C THR A 326 21.79 -10.94 -25.18
N ASP A 327 20.66 -11.61 -24.97
CA ASP A 327 19.31 -11.05 -25.03
C ASP A 327 18.98 -10.19 -23.81
N ILE A 328 19.54 -10.50 -22.63
CA ILE A 328 19.48 -9.63 -21.44
C ILE A 328 20.27 -8.34 -21.66
N ILE A 329 21.49 -8.41 -22.21
CA ILE A 329 22.29 -7.24 -22.61
C ILE A 329 21.54 -6.39 -23.65
N GLN A 330 20.84 -7.04 -24.60
CA GLN A 330 20.03 -6.34 -25.60
C GLN A 330 18.83 -5.64 -24.95
N ARG A 331 18.02 -6.31 -24.12
CA ARG A 331 16.91 -5.67 -23.39
C ARG A 331 17.37 -4.51 -22.50
N ARG A 332 18.56 -4.61 -21.89
CA ARG A 332 19.22 -3.53 -21.11
C ARG A 332 19.69 -2.35 -21.96
N SER A 333 19.98 -2.56 -23.24
CA SER A 333 20.21 -1.48 -24.20
C SER A 333 18.89 -0.78 -24.55
N ASP A 334 17.83 -1.54 -24.79
CA ASP A 334 16.70 -1.06 -25.60
C ASP A 334 15.49 -0.58 -24.76
N LEU A 335 15.18 -1.26 -23.65
CA LEU A 335 14.01 -0.94 -22.84
C LEU A 335 14.22 0.24 -21.86
N PRO A 336 15.36 0.39 -21.15
CA PRO A 336 15.57 1.52 -20.24
C PRO A 336 15.45 2.92 -20.88
N PRO A 337 15.90 3.18 -22.13
CA PRO A 337 15.64 4.44 -22.82
C PRO A 337 14.14 4.75 -22.99
N ILE A 338 13.33 3.74 -23.34
CA ILE A 338 11.87 3.86 -23.46
C ILE A 338 11.27 4.18 -22.08
N PHE A 339 11.68 3.45 -21.05
CA PHE A 339 11.21 3.67 -19.67
C PHE A 339 11.56 5.08 -19.15
N ASP A 340 12.73 5.60 -19.49
CA ASP A 340 13.14 6.99 -19.19
C ASP A 340 12.34 8.05 -19.97
N GLU A 341 11.97 7.79 -21.23
CA GLU A 341 11.14 8.70 -22.04
C GLU A 341 9.72 8.82 -21.49
N PHE A 342 9.09 7.68 -21.20
CA PHE A 342 7.71 7.65 -20.69
C PHE A 342 7.59 7.91 -19.19
N GLY A 343 8.72 8.04 -18.48
CA GLY A 343 8.76 8.31 -17.04
C GLY A 343 8.10 7.18 -16.25
N ILE A 344 8.60 5.96 -16.45
CA ILE A 344 8.32 4.81 -15.60
C ILE A 344 9.01 5.02 -14.24
N ASP A 345 8.37 4.62 -13.16
CA ASP A 345 8.90 4.81 -11.80
C ASP A 345 9.64 3.57 -11.30
N VAL A 346 9.05 2.41 -11.56
CA VAL A 346 9.51 1.09 -11.09
C VAL A 346 9.33 0.07 -12.20
N VAL A 347 10.30 -0.82 -12.33
CA VAL A 347 10.27 -2.04 -13.14
C VAL A 347 10.39 -3.24 -12.20
N LEU A 348 9.52 -4.22 -12.38
CA LEU A 348 9.51 -5.48 -11.62
C LEU A 348 9.83 -6.65 -12.57
N ASP A 349 10.89 -7.39 -12.24
CA ASP A 349 11.52 -8.43 -13.05
C ASP A 349 11.65 -9.77 -12.29
N GLY A 350 11.74 -10.90 -13.00
CA GLY A 350 12.03 -12.24 -12.47
C GLY A 350 13.27 -12.85 -13.14
N HIS A 351 13.18 -14.11 -13.60
CA HIS A 351 14.10 -14.83 -14.49
C HIS A 351 15.48 -15.20 -13.94
N ASP A 352 16.13 -14.34 -13.13
CA ASP A 352 17.50 -14.57 -12.65
C ASP A 352 17.59 -15.15 -11.23
N HIS A 353 16.48 -15.71 -10.71
CA HIS A 353 16.38 -16.50 -9.47
C HIS A 353 17.31 -16.02 -8.33
N CYS A 354 17.32 -14.71 -8.09
CA CYS A 354 18.09 -14.01 -7.06
C CYS A 354 17.41 -12.69 -6.72
N TYR A 355 17.66 -12.08 -5.56
CA TYR A 355 17.15 -10.74 -5.30
C TYR A 355 18.17 -9.68 -5.73
N THR A 356 17.78 -8.77 -6.64
CA THR A 356 18.57 -7.58 -6.98
C THR A 356 17.70 -6.34 -6.96
N ARG A 357 18.17 -5.28 -6.32
CA ARG A 357 17.62 -3.93 -6.43
C ARG A 357 18.67 -2.98 -7.00
N SER A 358 18.32 -2.28 -8.09
CA SER A 358 19.18 -1.27 -8.66
C SER A 358 19.21 0.03 -7.82
N TYR A 359 20.18 0.90 -8.08
CA TYR A 359 19.99 2.34 -7.85
C TYR A 359 18.89 2.84 -8.80
N GLN A 360 18.39 4.07 -8.63
CA GLN A 360 17.61 4.68 -9.71
C GLN A 360 18.49 4.80 -10.96
N MET A 361 18.05 4.26 -12.09
CA MET A 361 18.80 4.26 -13.34
C MET A 361 18.25 5.33 -14.28
N LYS A 362 19.13 6.06 -14.96
CA LYS A 362 18.76 6.98 -16.05
C LYS A 362 19.85 7.04 -17.11
N GLY A 363 19.49 6.93 -18.39
CA GLY A 363 20.43 6.88 -19.51
C GLY A 363 21.42 5.72 -19.39
N GLY A 364 20.98 4.59 -18.82
CA GLY A 364 21.83 3.45 -18.49
C GLY A 364 22.86 3.72 -17.37
N GLN A 365 22.72 4.78 -16.58
CA GLN A 365 23.65 5.15 -15.49
C GLN A 365 22.97 5.13 -14.12
N ALA A 366 23.71 4.69 -13.10
CA ALA A 366 23.25 4.63 -11.71
C ALA A 366 23.29 6.02 -11.04
N LEU A 367 22.13 6.51 -10.62
CA LEU A 367 21.98 7.80 -9.94
C LEU A 367 22.07 7.63 -8.42
N LYS A 368 23.30 7.72 -7.91
CA LYS A 368 23.62 7.62 -6.47
C LYS A 368 23.24 8.88 -5.69
N ASP A 369 23.23 10.04 -6.36
CA ASP A 369 22.86 11.34 -5.78
C ASP A 369 21.36 11.63 -5.96
N GLN A 370 20.53 11.06 -5.07
CA GLN A 370 19.10 11.36 -4.99
C GLN A 370 18.79 12.32 -3.84
N THR A 371 17.65 13.03 -3.92
CA THR A 371 17.12 13.77 -2.77
C THR A 371 16.43 12.80 -1.83
N VAL A 372 16.82 12.79 -0.56
CA VAL A 372 16.23 11.95 0.48
C VAL A 372 15.70 12.77 1.63
N ASP A 373 14.65 12.29 2.30
CA ASP A 373 14.19 12.87 3.55
C ASP A 373 14.90 12.28 4.78
N LYS A 374 14.48 12.72 5.98
CA LYS A 374 15.06 12.29 7.26
C LYS A 374 14.92 10.78 7.54
N ASP A 375 14.02 10.10 6.84
CA ASP A 375 13.73 8.67 7.00
C ASP A 375 14.36 7.84 5.85
N GLY A 376 15.20 8.47 5.01
CA GLY A 376 15.88 7.83 3.89
C GLY A 376 15.01 7.61 2.65
N ARG A 377 13.78 8.14 2.60
CA ARG A 377 12.87 7.96 1.47
C ARG A 377 13.25 8.88 0.32
N ILE A 378 13.19 8.37 -0.92
CA ILE A 378 13.58 9.12 -2.11
C ILE A 378 12.48 10.11 -2.49
N ILE A 379 12.79 11.40 -2.49
CA ILE A 379 11.85 12.48 -2.82
C ILE A 379 12.05 12.91 -4.28
N ASN A 380 10.97 12.84 -5.07
CA ASN A 380 10.94 13.09 -6.51
C ASN A 380 12.07 12.32 -7.24
N PRO A 381 12.03 10.97 -7.21
CA PRO A 381 13.07 10.14 -7.79
C PRO A 381 13.36 10.53 -9.23
N LYS A 382 14.64 10.70 -9.53
CA LYS A 382 15.12 10.84 -10.91
C LYS A 382 15.48 9.45 -11.42
N GLY A 383 14.95 9.06 -12.56
CA GLY A 383 15.22 7.74 -13.15
C GLY A 383 14.44 6.61 -12.48
N THR A 384 14.50 5.45 -13.11
CA THR A 384 13.63 4.30 -12.88
C THR A 384 14.28 3.32 -11.90
N LEU A 385 13.51 2.77 -10.97
CA LEU A 385 13.94 1.66 -10.08
C LEU A 385 13.73 0.32 -10.78
N TYR A 386 14.66 -0.63 -10.63
CA TYR A 386 14.49 -2.01 -11.12
C TYR A 386 14.64 -2.98 -9.95
N ILE A 387 13.74 -3.96 -9.86
CA ILE A 387 13.76 -5.04 -8.86
C ILE A 387 13.67 -6.39 -9.57
N THR A 388 14.73 -7.18 -9.49
CA THR A 388 14.68 -8.63 -9.76
C THR A 388 14.22 -9.36 -8.50
N ALA A 389 13.16 -10.15 -8.62
CA ALA A 389 12.68 -11.04 -7.58
C ALA A 389 13.46 -12.37 -7.56
N ASN A 390 13.65 -12.93 -6.36
CA ASN A 390 14.10 -14.31 -6.22
C ASN A 390 12.94 -15.28 -6.48
N SER A 391 13.23 -16.59 -6.60
CA SER A 391 12.19 -17.62 -6.63
C SER A 391 11.29 -17.53 -5.39
N ALA A 392 9.97 -17.62 -5.61
CA ALA A 392 8.96 -17.58 -4.57
C ALA A 392 8.49 -18.96 -4.10
N SER A 393 8.85 -20.04 -4.81
CA SER A 393 8.61 -21.43 -4.40
C SER A 393 9.83 -22.07 -3.73
N GLY A 394 11.04 -21.64 -4.14
CA GLY A 394 12.29 -22.31 -3.82
C GLY A 394 12.65 -23.48 -4.74
N SER A 395 12.00 -23.58 -5.91
CA SER A 395 12.27 -24.63 -6.91
C SER A 395 13.69 -24.56 -7.50
N LYS A 396 14.26 -23.36 -7.61
CA LYS A 396 15.60 -23.11 -8.16
C LYS A 396 16.15 -21.75 -7.70
N TYR A 397 17.47 -21.67 -7.51
CA TYR A 397 18.23 -20.47 -7.16
C TYR A 397 19.46 -20.34 -8.06
N TYR A 398 19.89 -19.11 -8.37
CA TYR A 398 21.17 -18.86 -9.04
C TYR A 398 22.18 -18.18 -8.12
N GLU A 399 23.46 -18.42 -8.38
CA GLU A 399 24.56 -17.89 -7.59
C GLU A 399 24.96 -16.49 -8.05
N MET A 400 25.31 -15.64 -7.09
CA MET A 400 25.72 -14.27 -7.38
C MET A 400 27.03 -14.22 -8.17
N LYS A 401 27.06 -13.42 -9.23
CA LYS A 401 28.31 -13.12 -9.93
C LYS A 401 29.23 -12.29 -9.04
N GLU A 402 30.51 -12.66 -9.08
CA GLU A 402 31.59 -11.88 -8.48
C GLU A 402 31.61 -10.44 -9.04
N PRO A 403 31.90 -9.42 -8.21
CA PRO A 403 31.98 -8.03 -8.65
C PRO A 403 32.96 -7.84 -9.80
N ASN A 404 32.41 -7.52 -10.98
CA ASN A 404 33.11 -7.30 -12.24
C ASN A 404 32.79 -5.90 -12.80
N GLN A 405 33.03 -5.67 -14.10
CA GLN A 405 32.84 -4.36 -14.73
C GLN A 405 31.36 -3.94 -14.88
N ASN A 406 30.42 -4.89 -14.80
CA ASN A 406 29.00 -4.64 -15.02
C ASN A 406 28.25 -4.18 -13.75
N ASN A 407 28.83 -4.38 -12.57
CA ASN A 407 28.22 -4.18 -11.24
C ASN A 407 28.01 -2.71 -10.81
N TYR A 408 27.77 -1.79 -11.76
CA TYR A 408 27.64 -0.36 -11.48
C TYR A 408 26.25 0.06 -10.98
N TYR A 409 25.22 -0.76 -11.23
CA TYR A 409 23.81 -0.49 -10.92
C TYR A 409 23.31 -1.12 -9.63
N GLU A 410 24.01 -2.11 -9.07
CA GLU A 410 23.59 -2.85 -7.87
C GLU A 410 23.56 -1.94 -6.62
N ALA A 411 22.37 -1.56 -6.15
CA ALA A 411 22.22 -0.92 -4.84
C ALA A 411 22.07 -1.95 -3.72
N LYS A 412 21.51 -3.12 -4.04
CA LYS A 412 21.50 -4.32 -3.20
C LYS A 412 21.45 -5.56 -4.09
N LYS A 413 22.15 -6.61 -3.68
CA LYS A 413 21.95 -7.98 -4.16
C LYS A 413 21.97 -8.96 -2.99
N GLU A 414 21.16 -10.00 -3.07
CA GLU A 414 21.00 -11.00 -2.02
C GLU A 414 20.56 -12.36 -2.61
N GLN A 415 21.28 -13.42 -2.27
CA GLN A 415 20.82 -14.80 -2.44
C GLN A 415 20.83 -15.44 -1.05
N LEU A 416 19.68 -15.95 -0.64
CA LEU A 416 19.51 -16.60 0.67
C LEU A 416 19.32 -18.11 0.56
N HIS A 417 19.08 -18.62 -0.65
CA HIS A 417 18.60 -19.98 -0.91
C HIS A 417 17.29 -20.29 -0.16
N GLU A 418 16.49 -19.25 0.02
CA GLU A 418 15.18 -19.27 0.68
C GLU A 418 14.18 -18.51 -0.21
N PRO A 419 12.90 -18.91 -0.25
CA PRO A 419 11.93 -18.24 -1.11
C PRO A 419 11.70 -16.81 -0.61
N THR A 420 11.56 -15.86 -1.54
CA THR A 420 11.23 -14.47 -1.19
C THR A 420 10.01 -13.97 -1.94
N VAL A 421 9.20 -13.15 -1.27
CA VAL A 421 8.08 -12.43 -1.87
C VAL A 421 8.15 -10.99 -1.40
N SER A 422 7.82 -10.05 -2.29
CA SER A 422 7.82 -8.63 -1.95
C SER A 422 6.40 -8.12 -1.77
N ARG A 423 6.21 -7.24 -0.79
CA ARG A 423 5.01 -6.44 -0.60
C ARG A 423 5.27 -5.02 -1.08
N VAL A 424 4.30 -4.44 -1.78
CA VAL A 424 4.29 -3.04 -2.17
C VAL A 424 3.11 -2.35 -1.53
N SER A 425 3.34 -1.21 -0.87
CA SER A 425 2.30 -0.33 -0.32
C SER A 425 2.28 0.99 -1.11
N VAL A 426 1.10 1.37 -1.60
CA VAL A 426 0.89 2.53 -2.47
C VAL A 426 -0.10 3.50 -1.83
N THR A 427 0.21 4.80 -1.93
CA THR A 427 -0.67 5.90 -1.53
C THR A 427 -0.71 6.97 -2.64
N SER A 428 -1.48 8.04 -2.43
CA SER A 428 -1.55 9.17 -3.36
C SER A 428 -0.19 9.75 -3.74
N ASN A 429 0.84 9.65 -2.87
CA ASN A 429 2.16 10.23 -3.10
C ASN A 429 3.36 9.36 -2.73
N SER A 430 3.17 8.13 -2.23
CA SER A 430 4.26 7.23 -1.82
C SER A 430 4.10 5.83 -2.42
N PHE A 431 5.23 5.21 -2.76
CA PHE A 431 5.34 3.83 -3.25
C PHE A 431 6.47 3.14 -2.47
N LYS A 432 6.13 2.19 -1.60
CA LYS A 432 7.05 1.51 -0.69
C LYS A 432 7.12 0.03 -1.03
N ILE A 433 8.32 -0.51 -1.21
CA ILE A 433 8.60 -1.93 -1.48
C ILE A 433 9.31 -2.50 -0.25
N ASP A 434 8.82 -3.63 0.26
CA ASP A 434 9.44 -4.40 1.33
C ASP A 434 9.56 -5.86 0.90
N THR A 435 10.77 -6.42 0.95
CA THR A 435 11.04 -7.81 0.53
C THR A 435 11.21 -8.70 1.75
N TYR A 436 10.61 -9.89 1.75
CA TYR A 436 10.62 -10.83 2.88
C TYR A 436 11.13 -12.20 2.44
N ARG A 437 11.98 -12.83 3.25
CA ARG A 437 12.23 -14.29 3.19
C ARG A 437 11.05 -15.00 3.85
N THR A 438 10.40 -15.93 3.14
CA THR A 438 9.11 -16.48 3.61
C THR A 438 9.29 -17.56 4.67
N ASP A 439 10.47 -18.16 4.82
CA ASP A 439 10.76 -19.14 5.88
C ASP A 439 10.46 -18.60 7.30
N THR A 440 10.91 -17.38 7.59
CA THR A 440 10.86 -16.68 8.89
C THR A 440 10.02 -15.41 8.87
N MET A 441 9.55 -14.96 7.70
CA MET A 441 8.92 -13.64 7.49
C MET A 441 9.81 -12.47 7.92
N THR A 442 11.14 -12.65 7.89
CA THR A 442 12.09 -11.57 8.13
C THR A 442 12.12 -10.65 6.91
N GLN A 443 11.90 -9.35 7.13
CA GLN A 443 12.09 -8.36 6.08
C GLN A 443 13.58 -8.22 5.76
N THR A 444 13.97 -8.50 4.52
CA THR A 444 15.37 -8.43 4.09
C THR A 444 15.70 -7.06 3.51
N ASP A 445 14.78 -6.43 2.77
CA ASP A 445 14.98 -5.11 2.17
C ASP A 445 13.78 -4.16 2.36
N SER A 446 14.04 -2.85 2.24
CA SER A 446 13.01 -1.82 2.13
C SER A 446 13.47 -0.67 1.25
N TYR A 447 12.57 -0.18 0.40
CA TYR A 447 12.82 1.00 -0.42
C TYR A 447 11.54 1.83 -0.56
N THR A 448 11.64 3.16 -0.59
CA THR A 448 10.45 4.03 -0.66
C THR A 448 10.69 5.23 -1.56
N LEU A 449 9.79 5.39 -2.52
CA LEU A 449 9.68 6.55 -3.40
C LEU A 449 8.55 7.47 -2.92
N VAL A 450 8.74 8.78 -3.04
CA VAL A 450 7.75 9.81 -2.69
C VAL A 450 7.72 10.89 -3.78
N LYS A 451 6.54 11.26 -4.27
CA LYS A 451 6.36 12.36 -5.25
C LYS A 451 5.74 13.58 -4.58
N SER A 452 6.49 14.66 -4.41
CA SER A 452 6.00 15.88 -3.75
C SER A 452 5.01 16.70 -4.60
N SER A 453 4.96 16.43 -5.91
CA SER A 453 4.02 17.03 -6.86
C SER A 453 2.92 16.05 -7.32
N ALA A 454 2.86 14.85 -6.73
CA ALA A 454 1.68 14.01 -6.89
C ALA A 454 0.46 14.77 -6.35
N PRO A 455 -0.75 14.49 -6.85
CA PRO A 455 -1.95 15.03 -6.26
C PRO A 455 -1.94 14.79 -4.73
N ALA A 456 -2.21 15.85 -3.97
CA ALA A 456 -2.75 15.67 -2.64
C ALA A 456 -3.95 14.69 -2.74
N PRO A 457 -4.21 13.85 -1.71
CA PRO A 457 -5.30 12.88 -1.75
C PRO A 457 -6.56 13.55 -2.30
N ASP A 458 -7.19 12.95 -3.31
CA ASP A 458 -8.24 13.62 -4.08
C ASP A 458 -9.26 14.29 -3.14
N THR A 459 -9.75 15.47 -3.51
CA THR A 459 -10.79 16.15 -2.73
C THR A 459 -11.96 15.21 -2.50
N GLN A 460 -12.34 14.39 -3.50
CA GLN A 460 -13.39 13.38 -3.32
C GLN A 460 -12.97 12.25 -2.36
N SER A 461 -11.70 11.84 -2.35
CA SER A 461 -11.16 10.90 -1.36
C SER A 461 -11.24 11.48 0.06
N VAL A 462 -10.88 12.75 0.25
CA VAL A 462 -11.00 13.43 1.56
C VAL A 462 -12.46 13.58 1.98
N ILE A 463 -13.35 13.96 1.07
CA ILE A 463 -14.81 13.98 1.30
C ILE A 463 -15.31 12.60 1.74
N ASN A 464 -14.90 11.53 1.05
CA ASN A 464 -15.30 10.16 1.37
C ASN A 464 -14.77 9.72 2.75
N SER A 465 -13.50 10.02 3.07
CA SER A 465 -12.93 9.74 4.40
C SER A 465 -13.71 10.43 5.52
N ILE A 466 -14.14 11.69 5.32
CA ILE A 466 -14.94 12.44 6.29
C ILE A 466 -16.38 11.90 6.41
N ASN A 467 -16.97 11.44 5.29
CA ASN A 467 -18.29 10.80 5.28
C ASN A 467 -18.29 9.42 5.96
N ASN A 468 -17.18 8.70 5.91
CA ASN A 468 -17.04 7.37 6.53
C ASN A 468 -16.82 7.43 8.06
N LEU A 469 -16.44 8.60 8.61
CA LEU A 469 -16.46 8.82 10.06
C LEU A 469 -17.91 8.78 10.59
N PRO A 470 -18.14 8.27 11.82
CA PRO A 470 -19.47 8.28 12.44
C PRO A 470 -20.14 9.66 12.44
N ASP A 471 -21.46 9.69 12.65
CA ASP A 471 -22.16 10.95 12.89
C ASP A 471 -21.53 11.70 14.11
N PRO A 472 -21.37 13.03 14.09
CA PRO A 472 -20.72 13.78 15.17
C PRO A 472 -21.37 13.60 16.56
N THR A 473 -22.64 13.21 16.61
CA THR A 473 -23.33 12.87 17.87
C THR A 473 -22.86 11.55 18.46
N SER A 474 -22.41 10.63 17.59
CA SER A 474 -22.04 9.23 17.89
C SER A 474 -20.53 8.98 17.96
N ILE A 475 -19.69 9.95 17.54
CA ILE A 475 -18.22 9.91 17.70
C ILE A 475 -17.81 9.55 19.14
N SER A 476 -16.83 8.66 19.24
CA SER A 476 -16.24 8.11 20.46
C SER A 476 -14.72 8.24 20.47
N LEU A 477 -14.06 7.91 21.59
CA LEU A 477 -12.59 7.92 21.65
C LEU A 477 -11.92 6.85 20.76
N ASN A 478 -12.65 5.81 20.34
CA ASN A 478 -12.13 4.78 19.43
C ASN A 478 -11.92 5.33 18.01
N ASP A 479 -12.61 6.42 17.66
CA ASP A 479 -12.59 7.02 16.33
C ASP A 479 -11.42 8.00 16.13
N ASP A 480 -10.66 8.32 17.19
CA ASP A 480 -9.59 9.33 17.18
C ASP A 480 -8.57 9.10 16.07
N ALA A 481 -8.12 7.85 15.86
CA ALA A 481 -7.17 7.52 14.79
C ALA A 481 -7.72 7.86 13.39
N ASN A 482 -9.00 7.54 13.14
CA ASN A 482 -9.66 7.81 11.87
C ASN A 482 -9.88 9.32 11.67
N VAL A 483 -10.24 10.04 12.74
CA VAL A 483 -10.38 11.51 12.73
C VAL A 483 -9.02 12.19 12.47
N GLN A 484 -7.92 11.72 13.08
CA GLN A 484 -6.58 12.24 12.78
C GLN A 484 -6.15 11.92 11.34
N ASN A 485 -6.46 10.73 10.81
CA ASN A 485 -6.15 10.37 9.43
C ASN A 485 -6.90 11.27 8.43
N ALA A 486 -8.19 11.52 8.64
CA ALA A 486 -8.98 12.45 7.84
C ALA A 486 -8.46 13.90 7.94
N LEU A 487 -8.05 14.34 9.13
CA LEU A 487 -7.43 15.66 9.34
C LEU A 487 -6.09 15.80 8.63
N ASN A 488 -5.24 14.78 8.67
CA ASN A 488 -3.95 14.78 7.97
C ASN A 488 -4.15 14.82 6.45
N ALA A 489 -5.08 14.02 5.91
CA ALA A 489 -5.43 14.03 4.49
C ALA A 489 -6.00 15.40 4.05
N TYR A 490 -6.94 15.97 4.82
CA TYR A 490 -7.46 17.32 4.60
C TYR A 490 -6.34 18.37 4.65
N ASN A 491 -5.43 18.30 5.61
CA ASN A 491 -4.35 19.26 5.75
C ASN A 491 -3.35 19.22 4.57
N SER A 492 -3.16 18.06 3.94
CA SER A 492 -2.31 17.89 2.75
C SER A 492 -2.89 18.50 1.47
N LEU A 493 -4.18 18.85 1.42
CA LEU A 493 -4.79 19.54 0.29
C LEU A 493 -4.25 20.97 0.09
N THR A 494 -4.22 21.43 -1.17
CA THR A 494 -3.96 22.84 -1.49
C THR A 494 -5.11 23.76 -1.00
N PRO A 495 -4.89 25.08 -0.87
CA PRO A 495 -5.94 26.02 -0.46
C PRO A 495 -7.20 25.98 -1.34
N ASP A 496 -7.04 25.72 -2.64
CA ASP A 496 -8.16 25.63 -3.59
C ASP A 496 -8.90 24.29 -3.46
N GLN A 497 -8.18 23.18 -3.25
CA GLN A 497 -8.79 21.89 -2.98
C GLN A 497 -9.54 21.86 -1.64
N LYS A 498 -9.04 22.53 -0.60
CA LYS A 498 -9.75 22.65 0.70
C LYS A 498 -11.13 23.30 0.56
N GLN A 499 -11.29 24.24 -0.37
CA GLN A 499 -12.58 24.88 -0.66
C GLN A 499 -13.58 23.92 -1.33
N LEU A 500 -13.10 22.84 -1.95
CA LEU A 500 -13.94 21.84 -2.62
C LEU A 500 -14.40 20.71 -1.67
N VAL A 501 -13.81 20.59 -0.47
CA VAL A 501 -14.23 19.61 0.55
C VAL A 501 -15.53 20.07 1.22
N SER A 502 -16.65 19.73 0.59
CA SER A 502 -18.00 20.17 0.96
C SER A 502 -18.46 19.79 2.38
N ASN A 503 -17.78 18.84 3.04
CA ASN A 503 -18.09 18.33 4.37
C ASN A 503 -17.02 18.63 5.44
N ALA A 504 -16.11 19.59 5.20
CA ALA A 504 -15.06 19.98 6.16
C ALA A 504 -15.60 20.42 7.55
N ASP A 505 -16.83 20.92 7.62
CA ASP A 505 -17.52 21.24 8.88
C ASP A 505 -17.78 20.01 9.74
N LYS A 506 -18.02 18.83 9.14
CA LYS A 506 -18.19 17.57 9.87
C LYS A 506 -16.88 17.15 10.53
N LEU A 507 -15.78 17.17 9.77
CA LEU A 507 -14.43 16.89 10.29
C LEU A 507 -14.08 17.82 11.46
N THR A 508 -14.42 19.11 11.36
CA THR A 508 -14.22 20.09 12.44
C THR A 508 -15.04 19.75 13.69
N GLN A 509 -16.30 19.32 13.53
CA GLN A 509 -17.13 18.85 14.64
C GLN A 509 -16.55 17.58 15.29
N ASP A 510 -16.13 16.60 14.50
CA ASP A 510 -15.56 15.34 14.95
C ASP A 510 -14.27 15.59 15.76
N ILE A 511 -13.37 16.47 15.29
CA ILE A 511 -12.16 16.90 16.02
C ILE A 511 -12.51 17.53 17.37
N ASN A 512 -13.45 18.51 17.38
CA ASN A 512 -13.86 19.19 18.61
C ASN A 512 -14.52 18.23 19.60
N LYS A 513 -15.32 17.27 19.11
CA LYS A 513 -15.96 16.22 19.90
C LYS A 513 -14.92 15.28 20.53
N ILE A 514 -13.93 14.82 19.76
CA ILE A 514 -12.80 14.03 20.26
C ILE A 514 -12.02 14.78 21.35
N GLN A 515 -11.73 16.06 21.15
CA GLN A 515 -11.04 16.87 22.17
C GLN A 515 -11.88 17.03 23.45
N ALA A 516 -13.18 17.27 23.32
CA ALA A 516 -14.10 17.35 24.46
C ALA A 516 -14.23 16.01 25.20
N LEU A 517 -14.26 14.87 24.49
CA LEU A 517 -14.25 13.53 25.07
C LEU A 517 -12.95 13.25 25.83
N LYS A 518 -11.79 13.60 25.25
CA LYS A 518 -10.47 13.49 25.91
C LYS A 518 -10.41 14.33 27.20
N ALA A 519 -10.90 15.57 27.15
CA ALA A 519 -10.98 16.45 28.33
C ALA A 519 -11.96 15.93 29.39
N SER A 520 -13.13 15.41 28.99
CA SER A 520 -14.12 14.83 29.89
C SER A 520 -13.62 13.55 30.58
N ALA A 521 -12.92 12.69 29.84
CA ALA A 521 -12.26 11.51 30.38
C ALA A 521 -11.18 11.88 31.40
N ALA A 522 -10.31 12.86 31.08
CA ALA A 522 -9.30 13.36 32.00
C ALA A 522 -9.90 13.98 33.28
N ASN A 523 -10.97 14.76 33.15
CA ASN A 523 -11.67 15.35 34.30
C ASN A 523 -12.34 14.29 35.18
N SER A 524 -12.95 13.28 34.56
CA SER A 524 -13.56 12.14 35.26
C SER A 524 -12.51 11.32 35.99
N GLN A 525 -11.34 11.08 35.39
CA GLN A 525 -10.23 10.40 36.05
C GLN A 525 -9.74 11.18 37.28
N ALA A 526 -9.45 12.48 37.13
CA ALA A 526 -8.98 13.31 38.23
C ALA A 526 -9.99 13.36 39.40
N ALA A 527 -11.29 13.44 39.10
CA ALA A 527 -12.34 13.35 40.11
C ALA A 527 -12.42 11.96 40.76
N ASN A 528 -12.32 10.88 39.98
CA ASN A 528 -12.31 9.50 40.48
C ASN A 528 -11.10 9.20 41.39
N ASP A 529 -9.94 9.77 41.10
CA ASP A 529 -8.75 9.66 41.96
C ASP A 529 -8.99 10.29 43.34
N VAL A 530 -9.71 11.43 43.39
CA VAL A 530 -10.10 12.10 44.63
C VAL A 530 -11.25 11.38 45.35
N ILE A 531 -12.28 10.93 44.62
CA ILE A 531 -13.36 10.09 45.15
C ILE A 531 -12.77 8.84 45.83
N SER A 532 -11.79 8.19 45.18
CA SER A 532 -11.09 7.02 45.71
C SER A 532 -10.36 7.34 47.01
N LYS A 533 -9.64 8.47 47.09
CA LYS A 533 -8.99 8.95 48.32
C LYS A 533 -10.00 9.27 49.44
N ILE A 534 -11.14 9.87 49.14
CA ILE A 534 -12.21 10.14 50.13
C ILE A 534 -12.89 8.83 50.57
N ASN A 535 -12.98 7.84 49.69
CA ASN A 535 -13.55 6.53 50.02
C ASN A 535 -12.71 5.75 51.04
N THR A 536 -11.39 5.93 51.09
CA THR A 536 -10.53 5.26 52.10
C THR A 536 -10.72 5.79 53.52
N ILE A 537 -11.28 6.99 53.71
CA ILE A 537 -11.55 7.57 55.04
C ILE A 537 -12.60 6.71 55.78
N PRO A 538 -12.37 6.24 57.02
CA PRO A 538 -13.38 5.49 57.78
C PRO A 538 -14.61 6.33 58.12
N ASN A 539 -15.77 5.67 58.25
CA ASN A 539 -17.01 6.35 58.68
C ASN A 539 -16.99 6.78 60.16
N ASN A 540 -16.21 6.09 60.99
CA ASN A 540 -15.97 6.46 62.38
C ASN A 540 -14.54 7.01 62.50
N VAL A 541 -14.41 8.32 62.34
CA VAL A 541 -13.11 9.01 62.30
C VAL A 541 -12.44 9.01 63.66
N THR A 542 -11.14 8.75 63.66
CA THR A 542 -10.24 8.82 64.81
C THR A 542 -9.12 9.82 64.57
N LEU A 543 -8.30 10.10 65.59
CA LEU A 543 -7.12 10.96 65.43
C LEU A 543 -6.07 10.39 64.45
N ASN A 544 -6.06 9.06 64.22
CA ASN A 544 -5.12 8.43 63.28
C ASN A 544 -5.48 8.69 61.81
N ASP A 545 -6.72 9.06 61.51
CA ASP A 545 -7.21 9.28 60.15
C ASP A 545 -6.85 10.67 59.59
N GLU A 546 -6.23 11.53 60.40
CA GLU A 546 -5.83 12.89 60.02
C GLU A 546 -4.96 12.93 58.75
N GLY A 547 -4.04 11.98 58.58
CA GLY A 547 -3.21 11.88 57.38
C GLY A 547 -4.02 11.57 56.11
N ALA A 548 -5.05 10.72 56.21
CA ALA A 548 -5.93 10.38 55.09
C ALA A 548 -6.85 11.56 54.74
N ILE A 549 -7.43 12.22 55.75
CA ILE A 549 -8.30 13.39 55.61
C ILE A 549 -7.54 14.56 54.97
N THR A 550 -6.34 14.89 55.48
CA THR A 550 -5.51 15.97 54.91
C THR A 550 -5.03 15.65 53.49
N THR A 551 -4.68 14.39 53.18
CA THR A 551 -4.33 13.96 51.82
C THR A 551 -5.52 14.09 50.86
N ALA A 552 -6.71 13.67 51.27
CA ALA A 552 -7.92 13.79 50.47
C ALA A 552 -8.33 15.27 50.25
N ARG A 553 -8.21 16.12 51.27
CA ARG A 553 -8.42 17.57 51.17
C ARG A 553 -7.41 18.25 50.25
N ALA A 554 -6.12 17.91 50.35
CA ALA A 554 -5.11 18.46 49.45
C ALA A 554 -5.38 18.07 47.99
N ALA A 555 -5.71 16.81 47.73
CA ALA A 555 -6.06 16.32 46.40
C ALA A 555 -7.35 16.97 45.86
N TYR A 556 -8.39 17.12 46.68
CA TYR A 556 -9.62 17.82 46.33
C TYR A 556 -9.38 19.31 46.01
N ASN A 557 -8.55 20.00 46.81
CA ASN A 557 -8.26 21.41 46.60
C ASN A 557 -7.49 21.66 45.29
N ALA A 558 -6.63 20.71 44.88
CA ALA A 558 -5.87 20.75 43.63
C ALA A 558 -6.71 20.53 42.36
N LEU A 559 -7.94 20.02 42.50
CA LEU A 559 -8.86 19.89 41.36
C LEU A 559 -9.31 21.27 40.85
N THR A 560 -9.51 21.38 39.54
CA THR A 560 -10.23 22.52 38.94
C THR A 560 -11.72 22.46 39.29
N ASP A 561 -12.45 23.58 39.19
CA ASP A 561 -13.87 23.61 39.58
C ASP A 561 -14.77 22.63 38.80
N PRO A 562 -14.58 22.40 37.47
CA PRO A 562 -15.29 21.34 36.75
C PRO A 562 -15.00 19.93 37.28
N GLN A 563 -13.78 19.68 37.78
CA GLN A 563 -13.40 18.39 38.37
C GLN A 563 -13.96 18.24 39.79
N LYS A 564 -13.95 19.31 40.59
CA LYS A 564 -14.58 19.33 41.93
C LYS A 564 -16.07 19.00 41.86
N ALA A 565 -16.78 19.52 40.86
CA ALA A 565 -18.20 19.24 40.63
C ALA A 565 -18.52 17.75 40.35
N LEU A 566 -17.53 16.97 39.89
CA LEU A 566 -17.66 15.53 39.67
C LEU A 566 -17.39 14.69 40.94
N VAL A 567 -16.89 15.28 42.03
CA VAL A 567 -16.59 14.57 43.29
C VAL A 567 -17.88 14.33 44.09
N THR A 568 -18.54 13.20 43.83
CA THR A 568 -19.86 12.86 44.39
C THR A 568 -19.89 12.60 45.90
N ASN A 569 -18.76 12.28 46.52
CA ASN A 569 -18.65 11.94 47.94
C ASN A 569 -18.07 13.07 48.82
N TYR A 570 -18.07 14.32 48.35
CA TYR A 570 -17.46 15.45 49.05
C TYR A 570 -17.97 15.67 50.48
N SER A 571 -19.25 15.39 50.77
CA SER A 571 -19.81 15.50 52.13
C SER A 571 -19.07 14.60 53.13
N LYS A 572 -18.65 13.40 52.73
CA LYS A 572 -17.89 12.47 53.58
C LYS A 572 -16.56 13.08 54.03
N LEU A 573 -15.91 13.89 53.19
CA LEU A 573 -14.69 14.62 53.54
C LEU A 573 -14.98 15.70 54.59
N THR A 574 -16.03 16.51 54.39
CA THR A 574 -16.39 17.59 55.34
C THR A 574 -16.93 17.07 56.67
N ASP A 575 -17.64 15.94 56.66
CA ASP A 575 -18.10 15.27 57.87
C ASP A 575 -16.92 14.70 58.66
N ALA A 576 -15.94 14.10 57.97
CA ALA A 576 -14.72 13.60 58.57
C ALA A 576 -13.86 14.72 59.18
N GLU A 577 -13.74 15.86 58.50
CA GLU A 577 -13.09 17.06 59.03
C GLU A 577 -13.81 17.61 60.27
N THR A 578 -15.14 17.63 60.25
CA THR A 578 -15.96 18.07 61.40
C THR A 578 -15.83 17.12 62.59
N ALA A 579 -15.78 15.81 62.36
CA ALA A 579 -15.54 14.81 63.39
C ALA A 579 -14.13 14.96 63.98
N LEU A 580 -13.09 15.10 63.14
CA LEU A 580 -11.72 15.34 63.57
C LEU A 580 -11.58 16.65 64.36
N ALA A 581 -12.29 17.71 63.95
CA ALA A 581 -12.32 18.98 64.68
C ALA A 581 -13.00 18.85 66.06
N LYS A 582 -14.11 18.11 66.17
CA LYS A 582 -14.76 17.81 67.47
C LYS A 582 -13.87 16.99 68.39
N LEU A 583 -13.14 16.00 67.84
CA LEU A 583 -12.13 15.22 68.58
C LEU A 583 -10.94 16.08 69.06
N LYS A 584 -10.80 17.30 68.55
CA LYS A 584 -9.79 18.29 68.94
C LYS A 584 -10.35 19.48 69.76
N ALA A 585 -11.66 19.55 70.03
CA ALA A 585 -12.31 20.74 70.58
C ALA A 585 -12.78 20.59 72.06
N PRO A 586 -12.70 21.66 72.88
CA PRO A 586 -13.40 21.79 74.17
C PRO A 586 -14.87 22.28 74.02
N ALA A 587 -15.74 22.21 75.05
CA ALA A 587 -17.23 22.22 74.95
C ALA A 587 -18.02 23.49 75.47
N ASP A 588 -19.32 23.63 75.06
CA ASP A 588 -20.48 24.51 75.52
C ASP A 588 -20.72 25.97 74.96
N THR A 589 -21.90 26.68 74.91
CA THR A 589 -23.41 26.43 74.98
C THR A 589 -24.33 27.63 74.50
N ASN A 590 -25.64 27.37 74.19
CA ASN A 590 -26.90 28.22 74.26
C ASN A 590 -27.29 29.41 73.28
N THR A 591 -28.59 29.88 73.31
CA THR A 591 -29.48 30.29 72.15
C THR A 591 -30.30 31.66 72.18
N ASN A 592 -31.09 31.94 71.09
CA ASN A 592 -31.69 33.22 70.53
C ASN A 592 -33.18 33.63 70.84
N ASN A 593 -33.66 34.83 70.38
CA ASN A 593 -35.05 35.09 69.82
C ASN A 593 -35.25 36.41 68.94
N THR A 594 -36.38 36.62 68.21
CA THR A 594 -36.52 37.52 66.99
C THR A 594 -37.87 38.32 66.69
N ASN A 595 -37.86 39.20 65.65
CA ASN A 595 -38.95 39.73 64.72
C ASN A 595 -39.94 40.89 65.12
N SER A 596 -40.70 41.62 64.23
CA SER A 596 -40.59 42.13 62.80
C SER A 596 -41.87 42.91 62.28
N SER A 597 -41.83 44.01 61.47
CA SER A 597 -42.99 44.62 60.69
C SER A 597 -42.66 45.71 59.59
N THR A 598 -43.65 46.21 58.80
CA THR A 598 -43.55 46.69 57.36
C THR A 598 -43.94 48.19 56.99
N PRO A 599 -44.58 48.63 55.83
CA PRO A 599 -43.96 49.43 54.73
C PRO A 599 -44.70 50.73 54.16
N ASN A 600 -44.18 51.32 53.03
CA ASN A 600 -44.86 52.09 51.91
C ASN A 600 -44.50 53.61 51.62
N SER A 601 -45.06 54.24 50.54
CA SER A 601 -44.36 55.18 49.59
C SER A 601 -44.72 56.70 49.47
N SER A 602 -43.68 57.55 49.26
CA SER A 602 -43.49 58.80 48.42
C SER A 602 -44.57 59.87 48.10
N ASN A 603 -44.26 61.18 48.29
CA ASN A 603 -44.20 62.25 47.23
C ASN A 603 -43.65 63.66 47.68
N SER A 604 -43.05 64.45 46.75
CA SER A 604 -42.79 65.94 46.71
C SER A 604 -42.17 66.72 47.91
N THR A 605 -41.43 67.84 47.84
CA THR A 605 -40.32 68.45 47.03
C THR A 605 -40.17 69.95 47.40
N SER A 606 -39.03 70.41 47.96
CA SER A 606 -38.23 71.57 47.47
C SER A 606 -37.06 71.98 48.41
N SER A 607 -35.87 72.18 47.81
CA SER A 607 -34.64 72.89 48.25
C SER A 607 -34.47 73.29 49.74
N ASN A 608 -33.35 72.98 50.41
CA ASN A 608 -32.01 73.52 50.09
C ASN A 608 -30.84 72.74 50.76
N GLN A 609 -29.62 72.80 50.18
CA GLN A 609 -28.28 72.45 50.74
C GLN A 609 -28.15 71.20 51.67
N THR A 610 -27.42 70.14 51.30
CA THR A 610 -25.94 70.10 51.32
C THR A 610 -25.37 68.77 50.74
N LEU A 611 -24.08 68.80 50.38
CA LEU A 611 -23.18 67.70 49.95
C LEU A 611 -23.57 66.90 48.68
N SER A 612 -22.75 67.09 47.66
CA SER A 612 -22.80 66.46 46.35
C SER A 612 -21.76 65.33 46.18
N SER A 613 -21.95 64.56 45.11
CA SER A 613 -20.93 63.88 44.28
C SER A 613 -20.07 62.75 44.88
N LEU A 614 -20.35 61.53 44.39
CA LEU A 614 -19.44 60.66 43.63
C LEU A 614 -17.91 60.87 43.79
N PRO A 615 -17.15 59.77 44.02
CA PRO A 615 -15.77 59.68 43.54
C PRO A 615 -15.70 58.96 42.19
N LYS A 616 -15.32 59.70 41.15
CA LYS A 616 -14.51 59.20 40.03
C LYS A 616 -13.35 60.17 39.81
N THR A 617 -12.17 59.81 40.30
CA THR A 617 -10.84 60.24 39.83
C THR A 617 -9.80 59.27 40.39
N GLY A 618 -8.67 59.11 39.69
CA GLY A 618 -7.52 58.36 40.18
C GLY A 618 -6.39 59.27 40.65
N GLU A 619 -5.37 58.63 41.23
CA GLU A 619 -3.99 59.08 41.46
C GLU A 619 -3.73 60.31 42.36
N PHE A 620 -2.79 60.19 43.30
CA PHE A 620 -1.42 60.73 43.17
C PHE A 620 -0.62 60.59 44.47
N PHE A 621 0.70 60.34 44.35
CA PHE A 621 1.77 60.79 45.24
C PHE A 621 3.14 60.47 44.58
N ASP A 622 4.19 61.25 44.81
CA ASP A 622 4.45 62.56 44.17
C ASP A 622 5.96 62.65 43.87
N ALA A 623 6.38 63.57 43.00
CA ALA A 623 7.78 63.78 42.61
C ALA A 623 8.49 64.79 43.52
N THR A 624 9.84 64.84 43.47
CA THR A 624 10.60 66.09 43.71
C THR A 624 12.06 66.01 43.25
N MET A 625 12.60 67.17 42.86
CA MET A 625 13.99 67.49 42.50
C MET A 625 14.58 66.87 41.21
N LEU A 626 15.40 67.56 40.40
CA LEU A 626 15.54 68.94 39.90
C LEU A 626 16.92 69.00 39.21
N LEU A 627 16.93 69.45 37.94
CA LEU A 627 18.02 70.12 37.21
C LEU A 627 19.39 69.44 36.94
N SER A 628 19.56 69.08 35.65
CA SER A 628 20.57 69.61 34.70
C SER A 628 22.08 69.37 34.88
N ILE A 629 22.76 69.01 33.77
CA ILE A 629 23.64 69.91 32.98
C ILE A 629 24.19 69.20 31.71
N ALA A 630 24.04 69.85 30.53
CA ALA A 630 24.96 69.89 29.37
C ALA A 630 25.39 68.58 28.63
N LEU A 631 25.83 68.57 27.35
CA LEU A 631 25.79 69.52 26.22
C LEU A 631 26.02 68.75 24.89
N ILE A 632 25.52 69.29 23.77
CA ILE A 632 26.18 69.41 22.44
C ILE A 632 27.14 68.28 21.97
N CYS A 633 26.83 67.63 20.84
CA CYS A 633 27.41 68.06 19.55
C CYS A 633 26.69 67.60 18.26
N LEU A 634 26.63 68.57 17.34
CA LEU A 634 26.21 68.56 15.92
C LEU A 634 27.39 68.05 15.03
N ALA A 635 27.34 67.81 13.70
CA ALA A 635 26.30 67.86 12.65
C ALA A 635 26.84 67.25 11.31
N SER A 636 25.96 67.21 10.28
CA SER A 636 26.23 67.38 8.82
C SER A 636 27.04 66.30 8.06
N GLY A 637 26.81 66.01 6.77
CA GLY A 637 25.84 66.48 5.75
C GLY A 637 25.67 65.39 4.66
N ALA A 638 24.65 65.32 3.80
CA ALA A 638 24.23 66.29 2.77
C ALA A 638 25.34 66.56 1.71
N ILE A 639 25.16 66.50 0.37
CA ILE A 639 23.92 66.49 -0.45
C ILE A 639 24.19 66.19 -1.97
N LEU A 640 23.14 65.86 -2.75
CA LEU A 640 22.93 65.89 -4.23
C LEU A 640 23.77 65.07 -5.28
N ILE A 641 23.04 64.19 -6.01
CA ILE A 641 22.77 64.18 -7.48
C ILE A 641 23.92 64.31 -8.52
N PHE A 642 24.01 63.33 -9.44
CA PHE A 642 23.94 63.60 -10.89
C PHE A 642 23.38 62.41 -11.72
N VAL A 643 22.70 62.73 -12.82
CA VAL A 643 22.09 61.79 -13.79
C VAL A 643 22.87 61.82 -15.11
N ASN A 644 23.22 60.67 -15.72
CA ASN A 644 22.95 60.47 -17.16
C ASN A 644 23.12 59.05 -17.75
N LYS A 645 22.44 58.87 -18.90
CA LYS A 645 22.45 57.70 -19.80
C LYS A 645 23.76 57.52 -20.58
N LYS A 646 24.08 56.28 -21.00
CA LYS A 646 24.29 55.96 -22.44
C LYS A 646 24.34 54.46 -22.82
N LYS A 647 23.49 54.10 -23.79
CA LYS A 647 23.74 53.30 -25.02
C LYS A 647 24.47 51.93 -25.00
N SER A 648 23.66 50.87 -25.15
CA SER A 648 23.54 49.98 -26.34
C SER A 648 24.77 49.36 -27.08
N SER A 649 24.75 48.01 -27.15
CA SER A 649 25.11 47.14 -28.32
C SER A 649 26.59 46.87 -28.66
N PRO A 650 26.93 45.81 -29.46
CA PRO A 650 26.44 44.41 -29.44
C PRO A 650 27.57 43.35 -29.68
N THR A 651 27.18 42.10 -29.97
CA THR A 651 27.92 41.01 -30.67
C THR A 651 29.22 40.43 -30.06
N LYS A 652 29.16 39.16 -29.67
CA LYS A 652 29.60 38.08 -30.57
C LYS A 652 28.79 36.80 -30.34
#